data_AF-A0A2A2E8H6-F1
#
_entry.id   AF-A0A2A2E8H6-F1
#
_cell.length_a   1.000
_cell.length_b   1.000
_cell.length_c   1.000
_cell.angle_alpha   90.00
_cell.angle_beta   90.00
_cell.angle_gamma   90.00
#
_symmetry.space_group_name_H-M   'P 1'
#
loop_
_entity.id
_entity.type
_entity.pdbx_description
1 polymer ?
#
loop_
_entity_poly.entity_id
_entity_poly.type
_entity_poly.pdbx_seq_one_letter_code
_entity_poly.pdbx_strand_id
1 'polypeptide(L)'
;MVLAQLKPVPKNQVLLVVDDREENRVAMEALLGDGDWEVRCVDSGQAALRCLLEEDVGLVLLDVQMPEMDGFEVARLMRGNPRTRYTPIIFISAIAHTHDSVLHGYANGAVDFLLKPFDPQVLRYKINVLLEHERNRHELQMLSQQLDSARAFNASVLENAAEGILVVDDKGCIGFANPAMARMLGTTVEALRGTALLGYLASPEMPLRWSESEFYHHWRQGETYRLHDAALRTGGGELLPVALSCSPLPQLQQSMVVIVLDMSTVRDLHAQLESQAITDALTGLLNRRGFHQALESVLARIERSSNSERNNRRMALLYVDLDGFKRINDSLGHAAGDMVLRRVADQLRACMRPYDTLARMGGDEFTALLDSLGHPEDAARVAEKLIETLSGRYEVDGIEVTMGASVGIACFPECGQTVDGLLCAADMAMYEAKRAGRQQYRFFSPEMNGRARSRLMLEESLRSAIEHDDFVLVYQPQIYLDSGRLRGFEALLRWQHRVAGTVAPSVFIPLLEETRLINRLGDWIFQHGIGQCRDWQPVFGNGLVMSLNVSPVQFSMPKLVDDLRRVLDEKGLAPAQLEVEVTESALMQDLDVTREQLRQLRDLGVRIAIDDFGTGYSSLAYLRHFELDTLKIDRLFISNMLESPRDAAVVSTIIDLGRHLGLEVIAEGVETLEQRDWLIAHDCNIMQGYLVAPGLPAKVASVFPQQLDWNALVAGERGAVRGGA
;
A
#
# COMPACT_ATOMS: atom_id res chain seq x y z
N MET A 1 -38.38 -9.66 -40.11
CA MET A 1 -39.28 -10.57 -40.86
C MET A 1 -39.56 -11.76 -39.95
N VAL A 2 -40.81 -11.92 -39.50
CA VAL A 2 -41.19 -12.99 -38.56
C VAL A 2 -41.08 -14.33 -39.28
N LEU A 3 -40.06 -15.12 -38.94
CA LEU A 3 -39.90 -16.50 -39.37
C LEU A 3 -41.04 -17.32 -38.75
N ALA A 4 -42.04 -17.65 -39.54
CA ALA A 4 -43.08 -18.58 -39.15
C ALA A 4 -42.42 -19.92 -38.81
N GLN A 5 -42.44 -20.30 -37.53
CA GLN A 5 -42.02 -21.62 -37.08
C GLN A 5 -42.88 -22.67 -37.81
N LEU A 6 -42.27 -23.42 -38.73
CA LEU A 6 -42.90 -24.56 -39.37
C LEU A 6 -43.13 -25.63 -38.28
N LYS A 7 -44.41 -25.96 -38.06
CA LYS A 7 -44.82 -26.99 -37.11
C LYS A 7 -44.37 -28.38 -37.61
N PRO A 8 -44.02 -29.31 -36.71
CA PRO A 8 -43.75 -30.70 -37.10
C PRO A 8 -44.97 -31.32 -37.79
N VAL A 9 -44.75 -32.09 -38.86
CA VAL A 9 -45.82 -32.78 -39.60
C VAL A 9 -46.55 -33.74 -38.64
N PRO A 10 -47.88 -33.63 -38.47
CA PRO A 10 -48.63 -34.55 -37.62
C PRO A 10 -48.54 -35.98 -38.17
N LYS A 11 -48.42 -36.97 -37.28
CA LYS A 11 -48.30 -38.39 -37.65
C LYS A 11 -49.48 -38.89 -38.51
N ASN A 12 -50.68 -38.34 -38.30
CA ASN A 12 -51.84 -38.55 -39.18
C ASN A 12 -52.09 -37.27 -39.98
N GLN A 13 -51.85 -37.32 -41.28
CA GLN A 13 -52.31 -36.27 -42.19
C GLN A 13 -53.79 -36.49 -42.49
N VAL A 14 -54.55 -35.41 -42.66
CA VAL A 14 -55.97 -35.50 -43.00
C VAL A 14 -56.11 -35.80 -44.49
N LEU A 15 -56.84 -36.86 -44.81
CA LEU A 15 -57.29 -37.19 -46.16
C LEU A 15 -58.70 -36.64 -46.35
N LEU A 16 -58.83 -35.54 -47.10
CA LEU A 16 -60.11 -34.88 -47.32
C LEU A 16 -60.81 -35.53 -48.51
N VAL A 17 -62.00 -36.08 -48.29
CA VAL A 17 -62.88 -36.65 -49.31
C VAL A 17 -64.05 -35.70 -49.52
N VAL A 18 -64.25 -35.26 -50.76
CA VAL A 18 -65.28 -34.29 -51.14
C VAL A 18 -66.18 -34.94 -52.17
N ASP A 19 -67.44 -35.21 -51.80
CA ASP A 19 -68.43 -35.83 -52.68
C ASP A 19 -69.83 -35.41 -52.20
N ASP A 20 -70.69 -34.96 -53.12
CA ASP A 20 -72.03 -34.44 -52.80
C ASP A 20 -73.01 -35.55 -52.40
N ARG A 21 -72.73 -36.80 -52.75
CA ARG A 21 -73.58 -37.95 -52.45
C ARG A 21 -73.16 -38.63 -51.15
N GLU A 22 -74.07 -38.71 -50.20
CA GLU A 22 -73.87 -39.38 -48.91
C GLU A 22 -73.42 -40.84 -49.07
N GLU A 23 -74.00 -41.56 -50.03
CA GLU A 23 -73.64 -42.95 -50.37
C GLU A 23 -72.15 -43.11 -50.72
N ASN A 24 -71.61 -42.18 -51.51
CA ASN A 24 -70.20 -42.21 -51.91
C ASN A 24 -69.28 -41.87 -50.74
N ARG A 25 -69.66 -40.91 -49.90
CA ARG A 25 -68.88 -40.54 -48.70
C ARG A 25 -68.78 -41.69 -47.72
N VAL A 26 -69.90 -42.37 -47.43
CA VAL A 26 -69.92 -43.56 -46.55
C VAL A 26 -69.06 -44.68 -47.14
N ALA A 27 -69.13 -44.90 -48.46
CA ALA A 27 -68.30 -45.91 -49.13
C ALA A 27 -66.80 -45.56 -49.08
N MET A 28 -66.43 -44.30 -49.30
CA MET A 28 -65.03 -43.85 -49.24
C MET A 28 -64.49 -43.90 -47.81
N GLU A 29 -65.28 -43.52 -46.82
CA GLU A 29 -64.91 -43.60 -45.41
C GLU A 29 -64.67 -45.05 -44.97
N ALA A 30 -65.56 -45.99 -45.36
CA ALA A 30 -65.36 -47.41 -45.11
C ALA A 30 -64.14 -47.99 -45.86
N LEU A 31 -63.88 -47.54 -47.09
CA LEU A 31 -62.77 -48.01 -47.92
C LEU A 31 -61.41 -47.48 -47.45
N LEU A 32 -61.36 -46.28 -46.88
CA LEU A 32 -60.14 -45.56 -46.53
C LEU A 32 -59.90 -45.46 -45.02
N GLY A 33 -60.85 -45.87 -44.18
CA GLY A 33 -60.79 -45.77 -42.72
C GLY A 33 -59.71 -46.60 -42.03
N ASP A 34 -59.20 -47.65 -42.69
CA ASP A 34 -58.13 -48.52 -42.15
C ASP A 34 -56.70 -48.05 -42.51
N GLY A 35 -56.53 -46.81 -43.00
CA GLY A 35 -55.23 -46.25 -43.40
C GLY A 35 -54.48 -45.49 -42.30
N ASP A 36 -53.22 -45.15 -42.55
CA ASP A 36 -52.36 -44.32 -41.66
C ASP A 36 -52.64 -42.81 -41.80
N TRP A 37 -53.91 -42.44 -42.01
CA TRP A 37 -54.41 -41.08 -42.19
C TRP A 37 -55.77 -40.92 -41.52
N GLU A 38 -56.18 -39.67 -41.27
CA GLU A 38 -57.52 -39.38 -40.78
C GLU A 38 -58.42 -38.98 -41.95
N VAL A 39 -59.46 -39.77 -42.23
CA VAL A 39 -60.40 -39.46 -43.30
C VAL A 39 -61.38 -38.39 -42.83
N ARG A 40 -61.53 -37.32 -43.61
CA ARG A 40 -62.52 -36.26 -43.40
C ARG A 40 -63.42 -36.19 -44.62
N CYS A 41 -64.71 -36.46 -44.46
CA CYS A 41 -65.68 -36.41 -45.54
C CYS A 41 -66.52 -35.13 -45.48
N VAL A 42 -66.58 -34.37 -46.57
CA VAL A 42 -67.41 -33.16 -46.70
C VAL A 42 -68.27 -33.24 -47.95
N ASP A 43 -69.41 -32.55 -47.94
CA ASP A 43 -70.48 -32.69 -48.93
C ASP A 43 -70.48 -31.64 -50.04
N SER A 44 -69.57 -30.66 -50.01
CA SER A 44 -69.55 -29.54 -50.95
C SER A 44 -68.16 -28.93 -51.12
N GLY A 45 -67.93 -28.30 -52.28
CA GLY A 45 -66.69 -27.57 -52.55
C GLY A 45 -66.42 -26.43 -51.56
N GLN A 46 -67.46 -25.73 -51.10
CA GLN A 46 -67.32 -24.69 -50.06
C GLN A 46 -66.87 -25.28 -48.71
N ALA A 47 -67.45 -26.41 -48.30
CA ALA A 47 -67.03 -27.10 -47.08
C ALA A 47 -65.59 -27.61 -47.18
N ALA A 48 -65.17 -28.10 -48.36
CA ALA A 48 -63.80 -28.50 -48.62
C ALA A 48 -62.79 -27.36 -48.43
N LEU A 49 -63.07 -26.18 -48.99
CA LEU A 49 -62.21 -25.00 -48.83
C LEU A 49 -62.15 -24.50 -47.38
N ARG A 50 -63.24 -24.61 -46.60
CA ARG A 50 -63.21 -24.30 -45.16
C ARG A 50 -62.33 -25.29 -44.39
N CYS A 51 -62.51 -26.59 -44.64
CA CYS A 51 -61.69 -27.64 -44.02
C CYS A 51 -60.19 -27.43 -44.32
N LEU A 52 -59.84 -27.09 -45.55
CA LEU A 52 -58.45 -26.79 -45.96
C LEU A 52 -57.83 -25.55 -45.29
N LEU A 53 -58.63 -24.66 -44.70
CA LEU A 53 -58.14 -23.51 -43.93
C LEU A 53 -58.02 -23.81 -42.43
N GLU A 54 -58.83 -24.75 -41.94
CA GLU A 54 -58.95 -25.10 -40.52
C GLU A 54 -58.05 -26.28 -40.13
N GLU A 55 -57.83 -27.23 -41.05
CA GLU A 55 -57.07 -28.47 -40.84
C GLU A 55 -55.86 -28.59 -41.79
N ASP A 56 -54.81 -29.29 -41.35
CA ASP A 56 -53.64 -29.62 -42.20
C ASP A 56 -53.95 -30.85 -43.07
N VAL A 57 -54.60 -30.60 -44.20
CA VAL A 57 -54.96 -31.62 -45.19
C VAL A 57 -53.76 -32.03 -46.02
N GLY A 58 -53.41 -33.32 -45.98
CA GLY A 58 -52.28 -33.89 -46.71
C GLY A 58 -52.60 -34.28 -48.16
N LEU A 59 -53.86 -34.63 -48.45
CA LEU A 59 -54.33 -35.01 -49.78
C LEU A 59 -55.84 -34.79 -49.90
N VAL A 60 -56.30 -34.35 -51.07
CA VAL A 60 -57.73 -34.18 -51.36
C VAL A 60 -58.18 -35.19 -52.42
N LEU A 61 -59.19 -36.00 -52.10
CA LEU A 61 -59.99 -36.75 -53.05
C LEU A 61 -61.23 -35.94 -53.38
N LEU A 62 -61.37 -35.52 -54.64
CA LEU A 62 -62.35 -34.52 -55.02
C LEU A 62 -63.25 -35.05 -56.14
N ASP A 63 -64.55 -35.14 -55.91
CA ASP A 63 -65.49 -35.37 -57.00
C ASP A 63 -65.47 -34.17 -57.95
N VAL A 64 -65.49 -34.45 -59.24
CA VAL A 64 -65.55 -33.44 -60.29
C VAL A 64 -66.96 -32.85 -60.39
N GLN A 65 -68.00 -33.69 -60.27
CA GLN A 65 -69.38 -33.28 -60.50
C GLN A 65 -70.08 -33.03 -59.16
N MET A 66 -70.13 -31.76 -58.75
CA MET A 66 -70.83 -31.34 -57.53
C MET A 66 -71.71 -30.12 -57.81
N PRO A 67 -72.86 -29.96 -57.12
CA PRO A 67 -73.73 -28.80 -57.25
C PRO A 67 -73.06 -27.53 -56.71
N GLU A 68 -73.46 -26.38 -57.28
CA GLU A 68 -72.95 -25.03 -56.98
C GLU A 68 -71.49 -24.76 -57.38
N MET A 69 -70.55 -25.57 -56.90
CA MET A 69 -69.11 -25.42 -57.14
C MET A 69 -68.53 -26.78 -57.53
N ASP A 70 -68.05 -26.89 -58.76
CA ASP A 70 -67.48 -28.13 -59.29
C ASP A 70 -66.05 -28.38 -58.75
N GLY A 71 -65.55 -29.61 -58.93
CA GLY A 71 -64.21 -29.96 -58.46
C GLY A 71 -63.09 -29.15 -59.11
N PHE A 72 -63.26 -28.69 -60.35
CA PHE A 72 -62.24 -27.89 -61.04
C PHE A 72 -62.12 -26.49 -60.44
N GLU A 73 -63.25 -25.88 -60.07
CA GLU A 73 -63.30 -24.59 -59.39
C GLU A 73 -62.63 -24.65 -58.01
N VAL A 74 -62.90 -25.71 -57.22
CA VAL A 74 -62.23 -25.95 -55.93
C VAL A 74 -60.71 -26.08 -56.11
N ALA A 75 -60.25 -26.88 -57.07
CA ALA A 75 -58.81 -27.05 -57.33
C ALA A 75 -58.13 -25.73 -57.74
N ARG A 76 -58.79 -24.92 -58.57
CA ARG A 76 -58.27 -23.60 -58.96
C ARG A 76 -58.12 -22.67 -57.76
N LEU A 77 -59.10 -22.64 -56.86
CA LEU A 77 -59.04 -21.87 -55.63
C LEU A 77 -57.94 -22.36 -54.69
N MET A 78 -57.75 -23.68 -54.59
CA MET A 78 -56.64 -24.27 -53.82
C MET A 78 -55.28 -23.83 -54.36
N ARG A 79 -55.08 -23.84 -55.69
CA ARG A 79 -53.82 -23.42 -56.34
C ARG A 79 -53.57 -21.91 -56.19
N GLY A 80 -54.62 -21.10 -56.03
CA GLY A 80 -54.52 -19.66 -55.78
C GLY A 80 -54.10 -19.28 -54.36
N ASN A 81 -54.19 -20.19 -53.37
CA ASN A 81 -53.89 -19.89 -51.98
C ASN A 81 -52.50 -20.44 -51.56
N PRO A 82 -51.59 -19.61 -51.01
CA PRO A 82 -50.24 -20.03 -50.61
C PRO A 82 -50.16 -21.23 -49.67
N ARG A 83 -51.18 -21.48 -48.84
CA ARG A 83 -51.23 -22.60 -47.89
C ARG A 83 -51.64 -23.93 -48.53
N THR A 84 -52.53 -23.89 -49.51
CA THR A 84 -53.14 -25.10 -50.11
C THR A 84 -52.61 -25.40 -51.52
N ARG A 85 -51.86 -24.48 -52.13
CA ARG A 85 -51.41 -24.57 -53.52
C ARG A 85 -50.51 -25.74 -53.84
N TYR A 86 -49.97 -26.42 -52.83
CA TYR A 86 -49.14 -27.60 -53.01
C TYR A 86 -49.79 -28.88 -52.48
N THR A 87 -50.99 -28.79 -51.89
CA THR A 87 -51.73 -29.99 -51.46
C THR A 87 -52.08 -30.81 -52.71
N PRO A 88 -51.74 -32.10 -52.77
CA PRO A 88 -52.08 -32.96 -53.89
C PRO A 88 -53.59 -33.16 -53.98
N ILE A 89 -54.10 -33.27 -55.22
CA ILE A 89 -55.53 -33.46 -55.52
C ILE A 89 -55.65 -34.67 -56.44
N ILE A 90 -56.49 -35.63 -56.07
CA ILE A 90 -56.94 -36.72 -56.93
C ILE A 90 -58.39 -36.46 -57.29
N PHE A 91 -58.68 -36.28 -58.57
CA PHE A 91 -60.06 -36.18 -59.04
C PHE A 91 -60.70 -37.56 -59.15
N ILE A 92 -61.94 -37.67 -58.69
CA ILE A 92 -62.78 -38.86 -58.86
C ILE A 92 -63.96 -38.45 -59.74
N SER A 93 -64.20 -39.15 -60.85
CA SER A 93 -65.30 -38.81 -61.79
C SER A 93 -66.02 -40.05 -62.32
N ALA A 94 -67.33 -39.93 -62.58
CA ALA A 94 -68.14 -40.96 -63.22
C ALA A 94 -68.12 -40.92 -64.75
N ILE A 95 -67.65 -39.82 -65.37
CA ILE A 95 -67.67 -39.62 -66.82
C ILE A 95 -66.34 -38.99 -67.26
N ALA A 96 -65.44 -39.77 -67.87
CA ALA A 96 -64.38 -39.23 -68.72
C ALA A 96 -64.45 -39.91 -70.09
N HIS A 97 -65.34 -39.43 -70.96
CA HIS A 97 -65.40 -39.92 -72.33
C HIS A 97 -64.57 -39.07 -73.32
N THR A 98 -63.83 -38.06 -72.86
CA THR A 98 -63.01 -37.19 -73.73
C THR A 98 -61.62 -36.91 -73.13
N HIS A 99 -60.58 -37.04 -73.95
CA HIS A 99 -59.17 -36.74 -73.62
C HIS A 99 -58.98 -35.30 -73.10
N ASP A 100 -59.79 -34.36 -73.59
CA ASP A 100 -59.80 -32.96 -73.15
C ASP A 100 -60.18 -32.78 -71.67
N SER A 101 -61.07 -33.60 -71.12
CA SER A 101 -61.50 -33.45 -69.72
C SER A 101 -60.42 -33.87 -68.72
N VAL A 102 -59.59 -34.85 -69.10
CA VAL A 102 -58.42 -35.27 -68.31
C VAL A 102 -57.30 -34.23 -68.41
N LEU A 103 -57.04 -33.72 -69.61
CA LEU A 103 -56.08 -32.62 -69.82
C LEU A 103 -56.50 -31.34 -69.07
N HIS A 104 -57.80 -31.04 -69.02
CA HIS A 104 -58.34 -29.92 -68.24
C HIS A 104 -58.13 -30.11 -66.73
N GLY A 105 -58.26 -31.34 -66.22
CA GLY A 105 -57.96 -31.65 -64.81
C GLY A 105 -56.49 -31.45 -64.44
N TYR A 106 -55.56 -31.91 -65.27
CA TYR A 106 -54.13 -31.64 -65.05
C TYR A 106 -53.79 -30.15 -65.20
N ALA A 107 -54.40 -29.45 -66.16
CA ALA A 107 -54.21 -28.00 -66.35
C ALA A 107 -54.72 -27.17 -65.16
N ASN A 108 -55.77 -27.64 -64.48
CA ASN A 108 -56.31 -27.02 -63.26
C ASN A 108 -55.65 -27.54 -61.97
N GLY A 109 -54.59 -28.36 -62.09
CA GLY A 109 -53.71 -28.70 -60.99
C GLY A 109 -54.02 -30.02 -60.27
N ALA A 110 -54.74 -30.97 -60.88
CA ALA A 110 -54.79 -32.34 -60.37
C ALA A 110 -53.42 -33.00 -60.44
N VAL A 111 -53.09 -33.82 -59.45
CA VAL A 111 -51.91 -34.70 -59.50
C VAL A 111 -52.28 -36.04 -60.15
N ASP A 112 -53.54 -36.47 -60.01
CA ASP A 112 -54.02 -37.74 -60.53
C ASP A 112 -55.54 -37.73 -60.80
N PHE A 113 -56.03 -38.71 -61.56
CA PHE A 113 -57.45 -38.84 -61.93
C PHE A 113 -57.92 -40.30 -61.87
N LEU A 114 -59.08 -40.56 -61.27
CA LEU A 114 -59.68 -41.88 -61.12
C LEU A 114 -61.14 -41.92 -61.59
N LEU A 115 -61.51 -42.99 -62.30
CA LEU A 115 -62.84 -43.19 -62.90
C LEU A 115 -63.71 -44.15 -62.08
N LYS A 116 -64.95 -43.79 -61.77
CA LYS A 116 -65.93 -44.66 -61.11
C LYS A 116 -66.53 -45.65 -62.15
N PRO A 117 -66.56 -46.98 -61.90
CA PRO A 117 -65.99 -47.69 -60.75
C PRO A 117 -64.47 -47.89 -60.87
N PHE A 118 -63.72 -47.63 -59.80
CA PHE A 118 -62.26 -47.81 -59.72
C PHE A 118 -61.91 -48.97 -58.77
N ASP A 119 -60.67 -49.48 -58.91
CA ASP A 119 -60.11 -50.46 -57.99
C ASP A 119 -59.70 -49.80 -56.66
N PRO A 120 -60.26 -50.23 -55.51
CA PRO A 120 -59.89 -49.74 -54.17
C PRO A 120 -58.39 -49.81 -53.86
N GLN A 121 -57.69 -50.86 -54.33
CA GLN A 121 -56.26 -51.04 -54.07
C GLN A 121 -55.42 -50.01 -54.82
N VAL A 122 -55.82 -49.69 -56.05
CA VAL A 122 -55.13 -48.67 -56.87
C VAL A 122 -55.26 -47.29 -56.25
N LEU A 123 -56.45 -46.93 -55.75
CA LEU A 123 -56.67 -45.67 -55.04
C LEU A 123 -55.79 -45.61 -53.77
N ARG A 124 -55.80 -46.66 -52.94
CA ARG A 124 -54.96 -46.72 -51.72
C ARG A 124 -53.46 -46.58 -52.04
N TYR A 125 -52.96 -47.20 -53.10
CA TYR A 125 -51.55 -47.08 -53.48
C TYR A 125 -51.20 -45.65 -53.91
N LYS A 126 -52.05 -45.01 -54.71
CA LYS A 126 -51.87 -43.61 -55.13
C LYS A 126 -51.88 -42.65 -53.95
N ILE A 127 -52.79 -42.83 -52.99
CA ILE A 127 -52.85 -42.03 -51.76
C ILE A 127 -51.54 -42.16 -50.97
N ASN A 128 -51.08 -43.39 -50.74
CA ASN A 128 -49.83 -43.64 -50.00
C ASN A 128 -48.62 -42.93 -50.62
N VAL A 129 -48.43 -43.08 -51.94
CA VAL A 129 -47.29 -42.47 -52.65
C VAL A 129 -47.33 -40.94 -52.55
N LEU A 130 -48.50 -40.33 -52.69
CA LEU A 130 -48.62 -38.87 -52.64
C LEU A 130 -48.42 -38.31 -51.22
N LEU A 131 -48.98 -38.97 -50.20
CA LEU A 131 -48.77 -38.59 -48.81
C LEU A 131 -47.30 -38.76 -48.39
N GLU A 132 -46.63 -39.85 -48.82
CA GLU A 132 -45.20 -40.07 -48.58
C GLU A 132 -44.34 -38.99 -49.25
N HIS A 133 -44.66 -38.61 -50.49
CA HIS A 133 -43.92 -37.58 -51.19
C HIS A 133 -44.06 -36.20 -50.51
N GLU A 134 -45.26 -35.86 -50.04
CA GLU A 134 -45.51 -34.64 -49.27
C GLU A 134 -44.76 -34.61 -47.94
N ARG A 135 -44.71 -35.74 -47.22
CA ARG A 135 -43.91 -35.90 -46.00
C ARG A 135 -42.42 -35.66 -46.27
N ASN A 136 -41.85 -36.33 -47.27
CA ASN A 136 -40.43 -36.19 -47.64
C ASN A 136 -40.08 -34.74 -48.03
N ARG A 137 -40.96 -34.05 -48.76
CA ARG A 137 -40.73 -32.65 -49.15
C ARG A 137 -40.66 -31.71 -47.94
N HIS A 138 -41.57 -31.87 -46.98
CA HIS A 138 -41.57 -31.07 -45.76
C HIS A 138 -40.33 -31.34 -44.89
N GLU A 139 -39.94 -32.60 -44.77
CA GLU A 139 -38.75 -32.99 -44.00
C GLU A 139 -37.47 -32.39 -44.60
N LEU A 140 -37.30 -32.43 -45.92
CA LEU A 140 -36.18 -31.80 -46.62
C LEU A 140 -36.12 -30.28 -46.40
N GLN A 141 -37.27 -29.60 -46.43
CA GLN A 141 -37.33 -28.15 -46.17
C GLN A 141 -36.93 -27.81 -44.73
N MET A 142 -37.41 -28.59 -43.76
CA MET A 142 -37.05 -28.42 -42.35
C MET A 142 -35.55 -28.64 -42.14
N LEU A 143 -34.99 -29.71 -42.72
CA LEU A 143 -33.57 -30.02 -42.60
C LEU A 143 -32.70 -28.94 -43.24
N SER A 144 -33.08 -28.41 -44.41
CA SER A 144 -32.38 -27.30 -45.06
C SER A 144 -32.37 -26.05 -44.19
N GLN A 145 -33.51 -25.69 -43.59
CA GLN A 145 -33.58 -24.53 -42.70
C GLN A 145 -32.76 -24.72 -41.42
N GLN A 146 -32.78 -25.93 -40.84
CA GLN A 146 -31.94 -26.27 -39.69
C GLN A 146 -30.46 -26.16 -40.03
N LEU A 147 -30.05 -26.63 -41.22
CA LEU A 147 -28.67 -26.52 -41.70
C LEU A 147 -28.24 -25.07 -41.88
N ASP A 148 -29.08 -24.24 -42.50
CA ASP A 148 -28.80 -22.82 -42.71
C ASP A 148 -28.72 -22.06 -41.39
N SER A 149 -29.62 -22.35 -40.44
CA SER A 149 -29.59 -21.77 -39.10
C SER A 149 -28.33 -22.19 -38.33
N ALA A 150 -27.94 -23.46 -38.41
CA ALA A 150 -26.72 -23.96 -37.76
C ALA A 150 -25.46 -23.33 -38.37
N ARG A 151 -25.42 -23.15 -39.70
CA ARG A 151 -24.31 -22.47 -40.39
C ARG A 151 -24.22 -21.01 -39.99
N ALA A 152 -25.34 -20.28 -39.95
CA ALA A 152 -25.37 -18.89 -39.53
C ALA A 152 -24.94 -18.72 -38.07
N PHE A 153 -25.41 -19.61 -37.18
CA PHE A 153 -24.98 -19.62 -35.78
C PHE A 153 -23.47 -19.83 -35.64
N ASN A 154 -22.91 -20.85 -36.31
CA ASN A 154 -21.46 -21.13 -36.27
C ASN A 154 -20.63 -19.97 -36.82
N ALA A 155 -21.06 -19.35 -37.93
CA ALA A 155 -20.38 -18.17 -38.47
C ALA A 155 -20.39 -16.99 -37.48
N SER A 156 -21.54 -16.73 -36.85
CA SER A 156 -21.67 -15.67 -35.83
C SER A 156 -20.78 -15.93 -34.61
N VAL A 157 -20.64 -17.18 -34.17
CA VAL A 157 -19.74 -17.54 -33.05
C VAL A 157 -18.28 -17.24 -33.43
N LEU A 158 -17.85 -17.59 -34.64
CA LEU A 158 -16.48 -17.35 -35.11
C LEU A 158 -16.19 -15.85 -35.33
N GLU A 159 -17.16 -15.07 -35.79
CA GLU A 159 -17.03 -13.62 -36.00
C GLU A 159 -16.92 -12.82 -34.71
N ASN A 160 -17.63 -13.25 -33.66
CA ASN A 160 -17.66 -12.58 -32.36
C ASN A 160 -16.64 -13.13 -31.36
N ALA A 161 -15.89 -14.18 -31.72
CA ALA A 161 -14.80 -14.67 -30.90
C ALA A 161 -13.73 -13.57 -30.70
N ALA A 162 -13.26 -13.41 -29.46
CA ALA A 162 -12.16 -12.50 -29.14
C ALA A 162 -10.80 -13.07 -29.54
N GLU A 163 -10.68 -14.40 -29.55
CA GLU A 163 -9.49 -15.14 -29.94
C GLU A 163 -9.33 -15.18 -31.46
N GLY A 164 -8.08 -15.12 -31.93
CA GLY A 164 -7.76 -15.32 -33.33
C GLY A 164 -7.93 -16.80 -33.69
N ILE A 165 -8.73 -17.11 -34.69
CA ILE A 165 -8.97 -18.48 -35.15
C ILE A 165 -8.53 -18.59 -36.60
N LEU A 166 -7.65 -19.54 -36.87
CA LEU A 166 -7.17 -19.90 -38.19
C LEU A 166 -7.47 -21.38 -38.49
N VAL A 167 -7.75 -21.68 -39.75
CA VAL A 167 -7.69 -23.06 -40.27
C VAL A 167 -6.57 -23.11 -41.29
N VAL A 168 -5.64 -24.04 -41.08
CA VAL A 168 -4.42 -24.20 -41.88
C VAL A 168 -4.44 -25.57 -42.53
N ASP A 169 -4.15 -25.63 -43.82
CA ASP A 169 -4.13 -26.88 -44.60
C ASP A 169 -2.84 -27.69 -44.37
N ASP A 170 -2.75 -28.85 -45.03
CA ASP A 170 -1.60 -29.76 -44.98
C ASP A 170 -0.29 -29.15 -45.50
N LYS A 171 -0.36 -28.03 -46.23
CA LYS A 171 0.79 -27.28 -46.77
C LYS A 171 1.19 -26.08 -45.92
N GLY A 172 0.48 -25.81 -44.83
CA GLY A 172 0.76 -24.67 -43.95
C GLY A 172 0.12 -23.36 -44.42
N CYS A 173 -0.80 -23.42 -45.38
CA CYS A 173 -1.51 -22.25 -45.90
C CYS A 173 -2.82 -22.02 -45.16
N ILE A 174 -3.12 -20.75 -44.89
CA ILE A 174 -4.33 -20.34 -44.18
C ILE A 174 -5.54 -20.46 -45.11
N GLY A 175 -6.42 -21.43 -44.85
CA GLY A 175 -7.69 -21.59 -45.56
C GLY A 175 -8.83 -20.73 -44.98
N PHE A 176 -8.78 -20.45 -43.67
CA PHE A 176 -9.76 -19.62 -42.98
C PHE A 176 -9.09 -18.78 -41.91
N ALA A 177 -9.58 -17.56 -41.72
CA ALA A 177 -9.23 -16.67 -40.63
C ALA A 177 -10.49 -15.93 -40.16
N ASN A 178 -10.66 -15.77 -38.85
CA ASN A 178 -11.74 -14.94 -38.29
C ASN A 178 -11.33 -13.45 -38.20
N PRO A 179 -12.28 -12.53 -37.98
CA PRO A 179 -11.99 -11.10 -37.85
C PRO A 179 -11.05 -10.75 -36.70
N ALA A 180 -11.05 -11.50 -35.60
CA ALA A 180 -10.14 -11.26 -34.48
C ALA A 180 -8.68 -11.44 -34.88
N MET A 181 -8.35 -12.49 -35.66
CA MET A 181 -7.00 -12.70 -36.17
C MET A 181 -6.54 -11.55 -37.08
N ALA A 182 -7.44 -11.08 -37.95
CA ALA A 182 -7.16 -9.94 -38.83
C ALA A 182 -6.86 -8.66 -38.03
N ARG A 183 -7.62 -8.38 -36.95
CA ARG A 183 -7.35 -7.28 -36.02
C ARG A 183 -6.00 -7.42 -35.31
N MET A 184 -5.69 -8.61 -34.79
CA MET A 184 -4.42 -8.88 -34.09
C MET A 184 -3.21 -8.63 -34.99
N LEU A 185 -3.27 -9.05 -36.26
CA LEU A 185 -2.17 -8.86 -37.23
C LEU A 185 -2.19 -7.50 -37.92
N GLY A 186 -3.21 -6.66 -37.70
CA GLY A 186 -3.36 -5.37 -38.38
C GLY A 186 -3.58 -5.49 -39.89
N THR A 187 -4.30 -6.52 -40.34
CA THR A 187 -4.57 -6.80 -41.77
C THR A 187 -6.03 -7.16 -42.01
N THR A 188 -6.39 -7.57 -43.23
CA THR A 188 -7.74 -8.03 -43.60
C THR A 188 -7.81 -9.56 -43.66
N VAL A 189 -9.01 -10.14 -43.48
CA VAL A 189 -9.21 -11.60 -43.57
C VAL A 189 -8.86 -12.11 -44.96
N GLU A 190 -9.16 -11.33 -45.99
CA GLU A 190 -8.86 -11.63 -47.39
C GLU A 190 -7.36 -11.70 -47.66
N ALA A 191 -6.56 -10.83 -47.02
CA ALA A 191 -5.11 -10.84 -47.14
C ALA A 191 -4.44 -12.01 -46.41
N LEU A 192 -5.09 -12.57 -45.38
CA LEU A 192 -4.58 -13.74 -44.65
C LEU A 192 -4.81 -15.03 -45.45
N ARG A 193 -5.93 -15.16 -46.16
CA ARG A 193 -6.26 -16.38 -46.89
C ARG A 193 -5.24 -16.69 -48.00
N GLY A 194 -4.76 -17.93 -48.02
CA GLY A 194 -3.75 -18.42 -48.97
C GLY A 194 -2.31 -18.06 -48.63
N THR A 195 -2.06 -17.33 -47.52
CA THR A 195 -0.71 -17.05 -47.03
C THR A 195 -0.22 -18.13 -46.07
N ALA A 196 1.10 -18.28 -45.93
CA ALA A 196 1.70 -19.28 -45.07
C ALA A 196 1.72 -18.84 -43.60
N LEU A 197 1.25 -19.71 -42.69
CA LEU A 197 1.23 -19.43 -41.23
C LEU A 197 2.61 -19.02 -40.70
N LEU A 198 3.65 -19.74 -41.10
CA LEU A 198 5.03 -19.53 -40.65
C LEU A 198 5.55 -18.12 -40.96
N GLY A 199 5.00 -17.44 -41.98
CA GLY A 199 5.39 -16.07 -42.34
C GLY A 199 5.03 -15.02 -41.29
N TYR A 200 4.07 -15.32 -40.42
CA TYR A 200 3.63 -14.41 -39.35
C TYR A 200 4.29 -14.70 -38.00
N LEU A 201 5.02 -15.81 -37.84
CA LEU A 201 5.66 -16.19 -36.58
C LEU A 201 7.07 -15.60 -36.51
N ALA A 202 7.41 -14.97 -35.39
CA ALA A 202 8.70 -14.30 -35.19
C ALA A 202 9.64 -15.02 -34.21
N SER A 203 9.13 -15.91 -33.35
CA SER A 203 9.93 -16.59 -32.32
C SER A 203 9.19 -17.80 -31.73
N PRO A 204 9.89 -18.87 -31.29
CA PRO A 204 11.35 -19.12 -31.41
C PRO A 204 11.70 -19.88 -32.70
N GLU A 205 12.91 -19.69 -33.24
CA GLU A 205 13.53 -20.33 -34.42
C GLU A 205 12.63 -21.34 -35.18
N MET A 206 11.62 -20.82 -35.88
CA MET A 206 10.74 -21.66 -36.68
C MET A 206 11.45 -22.00 -38.00
N PRO A 207 11.48 -23.27 -38.41
CA PRO A 207 12.06 -23.64 -39.70
C PRO A 207 11.30 -22.95 -40.83
N LEU A 208 12.03 -22.54 -41.88
CA LEU A 208 11.45 -21.87 -43.05
C LEU A 208 10.49 -22.78 -43.84
N ARG A 209 10.57 -24.10 -43.63
CA ARG A 209 9.74 -25.10 -44.30
C ARG A 209 8.69 -25.66 -43.36
N TRP A 210 7.44 -25.67 -43.84
CA TRP A 210 6.29 -26.23 -43.13
C TRP A 210 6.52 -27.68 -42.66
N SER A 211 7.07 -28.53 -43.53
CA SER A 211 7.31 -29.95 -43.26
C SER A 211 8.31 -30.23 -42.14
N GLU A 212 9.11 -29.24 -41.75
CA GLU A 212 10.12 -29.33 -40.69
C GLU A 212 9.60 -28.71 -39.38
N SER A 213 8.41 -28.11 -39.38
CA SER A 213 7.85 -27.42 -38.21
C SER A 213 7.18 -28.38 -37.23
N GLU A 214 7.24 -28.05 -35.94
CA GLU A 214 6.52 -28.78 -34.88
C GLU A 214 5.00 -28.82 -35.13
N PHE A 215 4.45 -27.79 -35.77
CA PHE A 215 3.05 -27.78 -36.20
C PHE A 215 2.71 -28.96 -37.12
N TYR A 216 3.55 -29.22 -38.12
CA TYR A 216 3.36 -30.32 -39.06
C TYR A 216 3.57 -31.69 -38.40
N HIS A 217 4.58 -31.81 -37.53
CA HIS A 217 4.86 -33.05 -36.81
C HIS A 217 3.70 -33.47 -35.91
N HIS A 218 3.18 -32.56 -35.08
CA HIS A 218 2.04 -32.84 -34.20
C HIS A 218 0.74 -33.03 -34.97
N TRP A 219 0.50 -32.26 -36.04
CA TRP A 219 -0.65 -32.48 -36.93
C TRP A 219 -0.66 -33.90 -37.50
N ARG A 220 0.50 -34.39 -38.00
CA ARG A 220 0.64 -35.74 -38.55
C ARG A 220 0.42 -36.84 -37.52
N GLN A 221 0.77 -36.58 -36.26
CA GLN A 221 0.57 -37.52 -35.14
C GLN A 221 -0.85 -37.48 -34.55
N GLY A 222 -1.67 -36.50 -34.95
CA GLY A 222 -3.02 -36.34 -34.38
C GLY A 222 -3.02 -35.66 -33.00
N GLU A 223 -1.94 -34.97 -32.64
CA GLU A 223 -1.72 -34.40 -31.31
C GLU A 223 -1.98 -32.88 -31.27
N THR A 224 -2.32 -32.36 -30.09
CA THR A 224 -2.44 -30.92 -29.87
C THR A 224 -1.09 -30.33 -29.49
N TYR A 225 -0.64 -29.33 -30.23
CA TYR A 225 0.59 -28.60 -29.97
C TYR A 225 0.29 -27.22 -29.35
N ARG A 226 1.02 -26.83 -28.30
CA ARG A 226 0.81 -25.56 -27.59
C ARG A 226 2.12 -24.79 -27.43
N LEU A 227 2.10 -23.53 -27.82
CA LEU A 227 3.18 -22.56 -27.61
C LEU A 227 2.66 -21.46 -26.70
N HIS A 228 3.22 -21.34 -25.50
CA HIS A 228 2.77 -20.36 -24.51
C HIS A 228 3.48 -19.01 -24.64
N ASP A 229 4.65 -18.98 -25.29
CA ASP A 229 5.45 -17.77 -25.49
C ASP A 229 5.88 -17.66 -26.96
N ALA A 230 4.91 -17.32 -27.81
CA ALA A 230 5.15 -17.04 -29.22
C ALA A 230 4.99 -15.54 -29.49
N ALA A 231 5.54 -15.08 -30.61
CA ALA A 231 5.34 -13.72 -31.09
C ALA A 231 4.88 -13.75 -32.53
N LEU A 232 3.81 -13.00 -32.82
CA LEU A 232 3.35 -12.75 -34.18
C LEU A 232 3.91 -11.42 -34.68
N ARG A 233 4.25 -11.36 -35.95
CA ARG A 233 4.64 -10.14 -36.63
C ARG A 233 3.41 -9.50 -37.27
N THR A 234 3.07 -8.30 -36.83
CA THR A 234 1.96 -7.53 -37.39
C THR A 234 2.34 -6.96 -38.76
N GLY A 235 1.35 -6.52 -39.55
CA GLY A 235 1.58 -5.85 -40.83
C GLY A 235 2.41 -4.56 -40.72
N GLY A 236 2.45 -3.93 -39.53
CA GLY A 236 3.30 -2.78 -39.22
C GLY A 236 4.74 -3.11 -38.81
N GLY A 237 5.06 -4.39 -38.65
CA GLY A 237 6.40 -4.86 -38.24
C GLY A 237 6.60 -5.02 -36.73
N GLU A 238 5.61 -4.62 -35.92
CA GLU A 238 5.62 -4.83 -34.47
C GLU A 238 5.44 -6.31 -34.10
N LEU A 239 5.94 -6.68 -32.92
CA LEU A 239 5.80 -8.03 -32.37
C LEU A 239 4.66 -8.07 -31.36
N LEU A 240 3.65 -8.88 -31.64
CA LEU A 240 2.53 -9.16 -30.75
C LEU A 240 2.80 -10.45 -29.96
N PRO A 241 2.92 -10.40 -28.62
CA PRO A 241 3.07 -11.60 -27.81
C PRO A 241 1.77 -12.41 -27.78
N VAL A 242 1.83 -13.69 -28.11
CA VAL A 242 0.65 -14.57 -28.16
C VAL A 242 0.90 -15.95 -27.59
N ALA A 243 -0.17 -16.61 -27.16
CA ALA A 243 -0.21 -18.05 -26.94
C ALA A 243 -0.96 -18.73 -28.09
N LEU A 244 -0.43 -19.86 -28.57
CA LEU A 244 -0.97 -20.62 -29.70
C LEU A 244 -1.37 -22.01 -29.25
N SER A 245 -2.55 -22.47 -29.67
CA SER A 245 -2.98 -23.86 -29.53
C SER A 245 -3.39 -24.41 -30.89
N CYS A 246 -2.80 -25.53 -31.26
CA CYS A 246 -2.90 -26.12 -32.59
C CYS A 246 -3.47 -27.52 -32.47
N SER A 247 -4.64 -27.78 -33.06
CA SER A 247 -5.30 -29.07 -32.98
C SER A 247 -5.71 -29.57 -34.38
N PRO A 248 -5.44 -30.84 -34.73
CA PRO A 248 -5.82 -31.40 -36.02
C PRO A 248 -7.34 -31.56 -36.11
N LEU A 249 -7.90 -31.28 -37.30
CA LEU A 249 -9.30 -31.56 -37.61
C LEU A 249 -9.49 -33.01 -38.08
N PRO A 250 -10.68 -33.61 -37.89
CA PRO A 250 -10.98 -34.97 -38.34
C PRO A 250 -10.64 -35.21 -39.82
N GLN A 251 -10.27 -36.47 -40.13
CA GLN A 251 -9.53 -36.91 -41.33
C GLN A 251 -10.11 -36.52 -42.71
N LEU A 252 -11.37 -36.09 -42.80
CA LEU A 252 -11.99 -35.65 -44.06
C LEU A 252 -11.51 -34.27 -44.53
N GLN A 253 -10.94 -33.43 -43.67
CA GLN A 253 -10.56 -32.05 -44.02
C GLN A 253 -9.05 -31.78 -44.14
N GLN A 254 -8.17 -32.75 -43.79
CA GLN A 254 -6.70 -32.62 -43.87
C GLN A 254 -6.16 -31.24 -43.44
N SER A 255 -6.70 -30.69 -42.35
CA SER A 255 -6.41 -29.33 -41.88
C SER A 255 -6.23 -29.32 -40.37
N MET A 256 -5.74 -28.22 -39.82
CA MET A 256 -5.62 -27.96 -38.39
C MET A 256 -6.27 -26.63 -38.02
N VAL A 257 -6.83 -26.55 -36.82
CA VAL A 257 -7.26 -25.29 -36.22
C VAL A 257 -6.13 -24.75 -35.38
N VAL A 258 -5.82 -23.47 -35.58
CA VAL A 258 -4.89 -22.71 -34.74
C VAL A 258 -5.68 -21.62 -34.03
N ILE A 259 -5.68 -21.67 -32.71
CA ILE A 259 -6.25 -20.65 -31.83
C ILE A 259 -5.10 -19.79 -31.31
N VAL A 260 -5.28 -18.47 -31.40
CA VAL A 260 -4.32 -17.45 -31.04
C VAL A 260 -4.92 -16.56 -29.97
N LEU A 261 -4.26 -16.49 -28.81
CA LEU A 261 -4.64 -15.63 -27.71
C LEU A 261 -3.62 -14.49 -27.57
N ASP A 262 -4.10 -13.24 -27.58
CA ASP A 262 -3.28 -12.06 -27.32
C ASP A 262 -2.89 -12.00 -25.84
N MET A 263 -1.58 -12.01 -25.58
CA MET A 263 -1.01 -11.98 -24.23
C MET A 263 -0.51 -10.60 -23.82
N SER A 264 -0.73 -9.56 -24.62
CA SER A 264 -0.21 -8.20 -24.36
C SER A 264 -0.73 -7.65 -23.04
N THR A 265 -2.05 -7.66 -22.84
CA THR A 265 -2.67 -7.14 -21.59
C THR A 265 -2.19 -7.91 -20.36
N VAL A 266 -2.00 -9.22 -20.49
CA VAL A 266 -1.54 -10.08 -19.39
C VAL A 266 -0.08 -9.81 -19.08
N ARG A 267 0.79 -9.66 -20.09
CA ARG A 267 2.21 -9.31 -19.91
C ARG A 267 2.38 -7.91 -19.34
N ASP A 268 1.61 -6.94 -19.81
CA ASP A 268 1.64 -5.56 -19.29
C ASP A 268 1.21 -5.53 -17.83
N LEU A 269 0.11 -6.22 -17.47
CA LEU A 269 -0.34 -6.34 -16.09
C LEU A 269 0.69 -7.07 -15.22
N HIS A 270 1.32 -8.12 -15.74
CA HIS A 270 2.38 -8.84 -15.03
C HIS A 270 3.60 -7.94 -14.77
N ALA A 271 4.06 -7.20 -15.78
CA ALA A 271 5.14 -6.23 -15.65
C ALA A 271 4.80 -5.10 -14.67
N GLN A 272 3.55 -4.62 -14.68
CA GLN A 272 3.06 -3.64 -13.69
C GLN A 272 3.02 -4.22 -12.27
N LEU A 273 2.56 -5.46 -12.10
CA LEU A 273 2.56 -6.15 -10.81
C LEU A 273 3.98 -6.39 -10.28
N GLU A 274 4.91 -6.79 -11.13
CA GLU A 274 6.32 -6.92 -10.78
C GLU A 274 6.93 -5.58 -10.37
N SER A 275 6.65 -4.51 -11.13
CA SER A 275 7.07 -3.14 -10.79
C SER A 275 6.50 -2.68 -9.44
N GLN A 276 5.21 -2.91 -9.19
CA GLN A 276 4.56 -2.56 -7.91
C GLN A 276 5.07 -3.41 -6.73
N ALA A 277 5.50 -4.65 -6.98
CA ALA A 277 6.03 -5.50 -5.92
C ALA A 277 7.36 -4.99 -5.35
N ILE A 278 8.14 -4.22 -6.14
CA ILE A 278 9.50 -3.77 -5.76
C ILE A 278 9.66 -2.25 -5.64
N THR A 279 8.66 -1.45 -6.02
CA THR A 279 8.69 0.02 -5.92
C THR A 279 7.70 0.57 -4.89
N ASP A 280 8.00 1.74 -4.34
CA ASP A 280 7.11 2.52 -3.49
C ASP A 280 6.16 3.34 -4.36
N ALA A 281 4.84 3.13 -4.20
CA ALA A 281 3.83 3.73 -5.06
C ALA A 281 3.77 5.26 -4.97
N LEU A 282 4.24 5.85 -3.87
CA LEU A 282 4.20 7.31 -3.67
C LEU A 282 5.37 8.02 -4.34
N THR A 283 6.59 7.49 -4.15
CA THR A 283 7.85 8.15 -4.56
C THR A 283 8.45 7.59 -5.85
N GLY A 284 8.03 6.40 -6.27
CA GLY A 284 8.61 5.67 -7.40
C GLY A 284 10.04 5.17 -7.16
N LEU A 285 10.56 5.28 -5.93
CA LEU A 285 11.82 4.64 -5.52
C LEU A 285 11.59 3.15 -5.28
N LEU A 286 12.66 2.39 -5.04
CA LEU A 286 12.47 1.01 -4.58
C LEU A 286 11.76 1.00 -3.22
N ASN A 287 10.92 0.01 -2.99
CA ASN A 287 10.40 -0.27 -1.66
C ASN A 287 11.40 -1.16 -0.90
N ARG A 288 11.10 -1.45 0.37
CA ARG A 288 11.92 -2.33 1.21
C ARG A 288 12.30 -3.66 0.55
N ARG A 289 11.38 -4.31 -0.15
CA ARG A 289 11.63 -5.58 -0.83
C ARG A 289 12.56 -5.40 -2.03
N GLY A 290 12.32 -4.38 -2.86
CA GLY A 290 13.18 -4.06 -4.00
C GLY A 290 14.60 -3.72 -3.58
N PHE A 291 14.76 -2.95 -2.50
CA PHE A 291 16.07 -2.60 -1.95
C PHE A 291 16.82 -3.82 -1.43
N HIS A 292 16.14 -4.70 -0.70
CA HIS A 292 16.72 -5.94 -0.17
C HIS A 292 17.25 -6.82 -1.30
N GLN A 293 16.46 -7.01 -2.36
CA GLN A 293 16.87 -7.75 -3.56
C GLN A 293 18.06 -7.10 -4.28
N ALA A 294 18.08 -5.77 -4.41
CA ALA A 294 19.19 -5.05 -5.03
C ALA A 294 20.48 -5.22 -4.23
N LEU A 295 20.41 -5.11 -2.90
CA LEU A 295 21.55 -5.27 -2.02
C LEU A 295 22.06 -6.72 -1.97
N GLU A 296 21.16 -7.72 -1.93
CA GLU A 296 21.53 -9.14 -2.05
C GLU A 296 22.26 -9.40 -3.37
N SER A 297 21.77 -8.85 -4.48
CA SER A 297 22.40 -8.99 -5.80
C SER A 297 23.82 -8.41 -5.83
N VAL A 298 24.01 -7.23 -5.21
CA VAL A 298 25.32 -6.60 -5.08
C VAL A 298 26.26 -7.44 -4.21
N LEU A 299 25.81 -7.94 -3.06
CA LEU A 299 26.61 -8.80 -2.17
C LEU A 299 26.98 -10.13 -2.86
N ALA A 300 26.03 -10.77 -3.54
CA ALA A 300 26.26 -12.02 -4.27
C ALA A 300 27.25 -11.83 -5.43
N ARG A 301 27.24 -10.66 -6.09
CA ARG A 301 28.24 -10.31 -7.11
C ARG A 301 29.63 -10.14 -6.50
N ILE A 302 29.72 -9.49 -5.33
CA ILE A 302 30.98 -9.33 -4.58
C ILE A 302 31.53 -10.68 -4.10
N GLU A 303 30.66 -11.61 -3.67
CA GLU A 303 31.01 -12.96 -3.27
C GLU A 303 31.70 -13.80 -4.34
N ARG A 304 31.29 -13.60 -5.60
CA ARG A 304 31.83 -14.32 -6.76
C ARG A 304 33.14 -13.73 -7.31
N SER A 305 33.55 -12.56 -6.83
CA SER A 305 34.80 -11.90 -7.24
C SER A 305 36.02 -12.50 -6.52
N SER A 306 37.21 -12.33 -7.12
CA SER A 306 38.46 -12.82 -6.53
C SER A 306 38.73 -12.19 -5.16
N ASN A 307 39.44 -12.89 -4.27
CA ASN A 307 39.69 -12.42 -2.90
C ASN A 307 40.39 -11.03 -2.85
N SER A 308 41.23 -10.72 -3.85
CA SER A 308 41.86 -9.40 -4.00
C SER A 308 40.90 -8.30 -4.43
N GLU A 309 39.95 -8.60 -5.33
CA GLU A 309 38.91 -7.65 -5.75
C GLU A 309 37.89 -7.43 -4.63
N ARG A 310 37.60 -8.47 -3.84
CA ARG A 310 36.66 -8.43 -2.73
C ARG A 310 37.12 -7.51 -1.60
N ASN A 311 38.42 -7.47 -1.31
CA ASN A 311 39.00 -6.54 -0.32
C ASN A 311 39.14 -5.09 -0.83
N ASN A 312 39.14 -4.87 -2.15
CA ASN A 312 39.34 -3.54 -2.72
C ASN A 312 38.02 -2.86 -3.11
N ARG A 313 36.89 -3.56 -2.99
CA ARG A 313 35.56 -3.05 -3.35
C ARG A 313 34.80 -2.63 -2.09
N ARG A 314 34.81 -1.33 -1.81
CA ARG A 314 34.09 -0.71 -0.71
C ARG A 314 32.71 -0.26 -1.16
N MET A 315 31.74 -0.39 -0.29
CA MET A 315 30.36 0.05 -0.49
C MET A 315 29.89 0.70 0.81
N ALA A 316 29.00 1.67 0.72
CA ALA A 316 28.34 2.24 1.90
C ALA A 316 26.84 2.22 1.73
N LEU A 317 26.16 1.88 2.83
CA LEU A 317 24.73 2.00 2.97
C LEU A 317 24.44 3.22 3.84
N LEU A 318 23.66 4.15 3.31
CA LEU A 318 23.17 5.31 4.02
C LEU A 318 21.72 5.04 4.41
N TYR A 319 21.41 5.24 5.68
CA TYR A 319 20.05 5.25 6.20
C TYR A 319 19.69 6.69 6.58
N VAL A 320 18.64 7.23 6.00
CA VAL A 320 18.26 8.63 6.08
C VAL A 320 16.87 8.72 6.68
N ASP A 321 16.70 9.59 7.67
CA ASP A 321 15.42 9.88 8.27
C ASP A 321 15.17 11.39 8.31
N LEU A 322 13.93 11.80 8.00
CA LEU A 322 13.54 13.20 7.93
C LEU A 322 13.15 13.75 9.32
N ASP A 323 14.01 14.60 9.85
CA ASP A 323 13.80 15.24 11.14
C ASP A 323 12.60 16.20 11.10
N GLY A 324 11.61 15.93 11.96
CA GLY A 324 10.43 16.79 12.12
C GLY A 324 9.28 16.50 11.16
N PHE A 325 9.38 15.47 10.30
CA PHE A 325 8.32 15.10 9.35
C PHE A 325 6.97 14.83 10.03
N LYS A 326 6.97 14.21 11.21
CA LYS A 326 5.73 13.99 11.99
C LYS A 326 4.99 15.29 12.30
N ARG A 327 5.69 16.39 12.60
CA ARG A 327 5.06 17.70 12.86
C ARG A 327 4.36 18.24 11.61
N ILE A 328 4.88 17.94 10.42
CA ILE A 328 4.25 18.31 9.14
C ILE A 328 2.92 17.58 9.01
N ASN A 329 2.90 16.27 9.22
CA ASN A 329 1.67 15.47 9.17
C ASN A 329 0.66 15.91 10.23
N ASP A 330 1.11 16.16 11.46
CA ASP A 330 0.24 16.54 12.57
C ASP A 330 -0.35 17.96 12.39
N SER A 331 0.38 18.86 11.72
CA SER A 331 -0.04 20.28 11.55
C SER A 331 -0.78 20.55 10.23
N LEU A 332 -0.37 19.90 9.13
CA LEU A 332 -0.85 20.17 7.77
C LEU A 332 -1.57 18.98 7.12
N GLY A 333 -1.59 17.82 7.78
CA GLY A 333 -2.23 16.60 7.31
C GLY A 333 -1.36 15.75 6.37
N HIS A 334 -1.84 14.54 6.09
CA HIS A 334 -1.08 13.54 5.33
C HIS A 334 -0.84 13.92 3.85
N ALA A 335 -1.76 14.66 3.23
CA ALA A 335 -1.58 15.09 1.83
C ALA A 335 -0.37 16.02 1.66
N ALA A 336 -0.16 16.93 2.63
CA ALA A 336 1.02 17.79 2.69
C ALA A 336 2.30 16.96 2.90
N GLY A 337 2.26 15.98 3.81
CA GLY A 337 3.37 15.04 4.02
C GLY A 337 3.73 14.26 2.74
N ASP A 338 2.74 13.79 1.98
CA ASP A 338 2.96 13.07 0.73
C ASP A 338 3.66 13.93 -0.33
N MET A 339 3.33 15.22 -0.43
CA MET A 339 4.02 16.16 -1.31
C MET A 339 5.49 16.35 -0.92
N VAL A 340 5.75 16.46 0.39
CA VAL A 340 7.11 16.56 0.92
C VAL A 340 7.92 15.31 0.59
N LEU A 341 7.35 14.12 0.79
CA LEU A 341 8.02 12.85 0.50
C LEU A 341 8.38 12.68 -0.98
N ARG A 342 7.49 13.10 -1.90
CA ARG A 342 7.80 13.11 -3.34
C ARG A 342 8.96 14.03 -3.67
N ARG A 343 8.96 15.24 -3.11
CA ARG A 343 10.03 16.23 -3.33
C ARG A 343 11.38 15.75 -2.77
N VAL A 344 11.37 15.14 -1.58
CA VAL A 344 12.55 14.52 -0.98
C VAL A 344 13.09 13.40 -1.87
N ALA A 345 12.23 12.54 -2.40
CA ALA A 345 12.63 11.47 -3.29
C ALA A 345 13.32 12.00 -4.57
N ASP A 346 12.80 13.08 -5.15
CA ASP A 346 13.41 13.72 -6.32
C ASP A 346 14.75 14.38 -6.00
N GLN A 347 14.88 15.03 -4.84
CA GLN A 347 16.14 15.61 -4.36
C GLN A 347 17.20 14.53 -4.10
N LEU A 348 16.81 13.43 -3.45
CA LEU A 348 17.68 12.27 -3.25
C LEU A 348 18.16 11.72 -4.59
N ARG A 349 17.25 11.52 -5.55
CA ARG A 349 17.57 11.02 -6.90
C ARG A 349 18.56 11.93 -7.63
N ALA A 350 18.41 13.26 -7.50
CA ALA A 350 19.33 14.23 -8.10
C ALA A 350 20.72 14.26 -7.44
N CYS A 351 20.82 13.85 -6.18
CA CYS A 351 22.10 13.76 -5.47
C CYS A 351 22.90 12.51 -5.80
N MET A 352 22.23 11.44 -6.26
CA MET A 352 22.82 10.12 -6.51
C MET A 352 23.30 9.93 -7.95
N ARG A 353 24.22 8.98 -8.15
CA ARG A 353 24.70 8.56 -9.48
C ARG A 353 23.74 7.53 -10.10
N PRO A 354 23.78 7.31 -11.42
CA PRO A 354 22.92 6.32 -12.10
C PRO A 354 23.07 4.87 -11.60
N TYR A 355 24.19 4.54 -10.95
CA TYR A 355 24.47 3.20 -10.43
C TYR A 355 24.16 3.05 -8.94
N ASP A 356 23.87 4.15 -8.24
CA ASP A 356 23.50 4.12 -6.83
C ASP A 356 22.03 3.69 -6.72
N THR A 357 21.73 2.91 -5.69
CA THR A 357 20.36 2.39 -5.48
C THR A 357 19.66 3.19 -4.39
N LEU A 358 18.46 3.69 -4.68
CA LEU A 358 17.64 4.44 -3.71
C LEU A 358 16.35 3.69 -3.40
N ALA A 359 15.97 3.73 -2.13
CA ALA A 359 14.72 3.18 -1.67
C ALA A 359 14.07 4.01 -0.57
N ARG A 360 12.77 3.80 -0.42
CA ARG A 360 12.00 4.25 0.74
C ARG A 360 11.61 3.03 1.56
N MET A 361 12.04 3.00 2.83
CA MET A 361 11.83 1.86 3.72
C MET A 361 10.43 1.89 4.33
N GLY A 362 9.87 3.09 4.52
CA GLY A 362 8.53 3.35 5.03
C GLY A 362 8.49 4.68 5.77
N GLY A 363 7.31 5.32 5.88
CA GLY A 363 7.19 6.60 6.58
C GLY A 363 8.10 7.68 5.99
N ASP A 364 8.96 8.24 6.82
CA ASP A 364 10.00 9.25 6.56
C ASP A 364 11.41 8.66 6.35
N GLU A 365 11.54 7.34 6.23
CA GLU A 365 12.82 6.65 6.14
C GLU A 365 13.20 6.31 4.68
N PHE A 366 14.42 6.69 4.29
CA PHE A 366 15.01 6.43 2.99
C PHE A 366 16.35 5.72 3.14
N THR A 367 16.73 4.92 2.16
CA THR A 367 18.05 4.27 2.10
C THR A 367 18.72 4.50 0.76
N ALA A 368 20.04 4.69 0.79
CA ALA A 368 20.86 4.80 -0.40
C ALA A 368 22.03 3.81 -0.33
N LEU A 369 22.24 3.07 -1.42
CA LEU A 369 23.38 2.18 -1.57
C LEU A 369 24.39 2.80 -2.54
N LEU A 370 25.57 3.12 -2.02
CA LEU A 370 26.68 3.66 -2.79
C LEU A 370 27.64 2.52 -3.13
N ASP A 371 27.64 2.11 -4.39
CA ASP A 371 28.52 1.04 -4.90
C ASP A 371 29.88 1.61 -5.33
N SER A 372 30.94 0.84 -5.10
CA SER A 372 32.28 1.09 -5.63
C SER A 372 32.91 2.41 -5.17
N LEU A 373 32.96 2.59 -3.85
CA LEU A 373 33.63 3.71 -3.19
C LEU A 373 35.16 3.55 -3.21
N GLY A 374 35.89 4.66 -3.37
CA GLY A 374 37.34 4.68 -3.22
C GLY A 374 37.74 4.68 -1.75
N HIS A 375 37.12 5.57 -0.96
CA HIS A 375 37.36 5.71 0.48
C HIS A 375 36.04 5.88 1.25
N PRO A 376 35.96 5.49 2.54
CA PRO A 376 34.77 5.72 3.38
C PRO A 376 34.34 7.20 3.44
N GLU A 377 35.29 8.12 3.33
CA GLU A 377 35.04 9.58 3.30
C GLU A 377 34.16 10.02 2.12
N ASP A 378 34.15 9.26 1.02
CA ASP A 378 33.25 9.54 -0.10
C ASP A 378 31.77 9.40 0.31
N ALA A 379 31.46 8.46 1.20
CA ALA A 379 30.10 8.30 1.74
C ALA A 379 29.73 9.47 2.67
N ALA A 380 30.68 9.97 3.46
CA ALA A 380 30.46 11.15 4.31
C ALA A 380 30.11 12.39 3.48
N ARG A 381 30.85 12.63 2.38
CA ARG A 381 30.58 13.75 1.46
C ARG A 381 29.19 13.65 0.83
N VAL A 382 28.76 12.44 0.48
CA VAL A 382 27.39 12.22 -0.01
C VAL A 382 26.37 12.51 1.09
N ALA A 383 26.61 12.03 2.32
CA ALA A 383 25.72 12.29 3.46
C ALA A 383 25.61 13.79 3.79
N GLU A 384 26.72 14.53 3.83
CA GLU A 384 26.70 15.99 4.01
C GLU A 384 25.88 16.69 2.94
N LYS A 385 26.11 16.36 1.67
CA LYS A 385 25.34 16.90 0.55
C LYS A 385 23.85 16.60 0.69
N LEU A 386 23.49 15.39 1.12
CA LEU A 386 22.10 15.02 1.37
C LEU A 386 21.49 15.84 2.49
N ILE A 387 22.20 15.98 3.62
CA ILE A 387 21.74 16.78 4.75
C ILE A 387 21.54 18.23 4.32
N GLU A 388 22.50 18.85 3.62
CA GLU A 388 22.37 20.22 3.13
C GLU A 388 21.22 20.40 2.14
N THR A 389 21.03 19.44 1.23
CA THR A 389 19.97 19.53 0.19
C THR A 389 18.58 19.34 0.80
N LEU A 390 18.46 18.47 1.80
CA LEU A 390 17.21 18.17 2.49
C LEU A 390 16.91 19.17 3.62
N SER A 391 17.93 19.80 4.20
CA SER A 391 17.78 20.78 5.28
C SER A 391 17.45 22.15 4.70
N GLY A 392 16.18 22.53 4.81
CA GLY A 392 15.71 23.78 4.21
C GLY A 392 14.27 24.11 4.59
N ARG A 393 13.81 25.25 4.07
CA ARG A 393 12.41 25.66 4.16
C ARG A 393 11.63 25.06 2.99
N TYR A 394 10.57 24.33 3.32
CA TYR A 394 9.64 23.75 2.39
C TYR A 394 8.36 24.57 2.41
N GLU A 395 7.96 25.07 1.25
CA GLU A 395 6.64 25.68 1.08
C GLU A 395 5.65 24.58 0.70
N VAL A 396 4.65 24.36 1.56
CA VAL A 396 3.55 23.41 1.32
C VAL A 396 2.25 24.17 1.58
N ASP A 397 1.39 24.28 0.56
CA ASP A 397 0.14 25.05 0.60
C ASP A 397 0.29 26.49 1.12
N GLY A 398 1.42 27.15 0.81
CA GLY A 398 1.72 28.53 1.22
C GLY A 398 2.25 28.71 2.64
N ILE A 399 2.52 27.61 3.37
CA ILE A 399 3.12 27.63 4.71
C ILE A 399 4.58 27.19 4.62
N GLU A 400 5.49 27.97 5.19
CA GLU A 400 6.91 27.60 5.31
C GLU A 400 7.11 26.64 6.49
N VAL A 401 7.68 25.46 6.21
CA VAL A 401 8.07 24.49 7.22
C VAL A 401 9.54 24.15 7.10
N THR A 402 10.25 24.11 8.23
CA THR A 402 11.64 23.67 8.28
C THR A 402 11.73 22.18 8.55
N MET A 403 12.49 21.48 7.72
CA MET A 403 12.78 20.05 7.88
C MET A 403 14.29 19.83 7.80
N GLY A 404 14.78 18.84 8.52
CA GLY A 404 16.18 18.39 8.46
C GLY A 404 16.29 16.92 8.10
N ALA A 405 17.50 16.39 8.03
CA ALA A 405 17.73 14.96 7.84
C ALA A 405 18.86 14.46 8.74
N SER A 406 18.68 13.29 9.33
CA SER A 406 19.70 12.57 10.08
C SER A 406 20.13 11.33 9.31
N VAL A 407 21.44 11.11 9.19
CA VAL A 407 22.00 10.06 8.31
C VAL A 407 22.91 9.10 9.08
N GLY A 408 22.68 7.81 8.92
CA GLY A 408 23.56 6.74 9.41
C GLY A 408 24.30 6.08 8.26
N ILE A 409 25.59 5.81 8.44
CA ILE A 409 26.45 5.23 7.41
C ILE A 409 27.02 3.90 7.89
N ALA A 410 26.76 2.82 7.16
CA ALA A 410 27.40 1.52 7.35
C ALA A 410 28.26 1.16 6.15
N CYS A 411 29.55 0.89 6.38
CA CYS A 411 30.50 0.51 5.36
C CYS A 411 30.61 -1.01 5.25
N PHE A 412 30.67 -1.53 4.03
CA PHE A 412 31.04 -2.92 3.77
C PHE A 412 32.52 -3.00 3.42
N PRO A 413 33.26 -3.99 3.97
CA PRO A 413 32.79 -5.11 4.81
C PRO A 413 32.80 -4.85 6.33
N GLU A 414 33.20 -3.66 6.79
CA GLU A 414 33.50 -3.40 8.21
C GLU A 414 32.28 -3.47 9.15
N CYS A 415 31.09 -3.10 8.66
CA CYS A 415 29.87 -2.98 9.46
C CYS A 415 28.92 -4.19 9.31
N GLY A 416 29.28 -5.20 8.52
CA GLY A 416 28.46 -6.39 8.32
C GLY A 416 28.66 -7.02 6.94
N GLN A 417 28.35 -8.31 6.82
CA GLN A 417 28.44 -9.07 5.56
C GLN A 417 27.08 -9.55 5.03
N THR A 418 26.02 -9.34 5.81
CA THR A 418 24.64 -9.68 5.42
C THR A 418 23.83 -8.40 5.22
N VAL A 419 22.77 -8.50 4.42
CA VAL A 419 21.84 -7.39 4.18
C VAL A 419 21.29 -6.83 5.49
N ASP A 420 20.75 -7.71 6.34
CA ASP A 420 20.14 -7.31 7.61
C ASP A 420 21.18 -6.71 8.57
N GLY A 421 22.43 -7.21 8.55
CA GLY A 421 23.52 -6.67 9.36
C GLY A 421 23.89 -5.25 8.96
N LEU A 422 24.01 -4.97 7.65
CA LEU A 422 24.33 -3.63 7.14
C LEU A 422 23.18 -2.64 7.37
N LEU A 423 21.94 -3.05 7.15
CA LEU A 423 20.76 -2.23 7.41
C LEU A 423 20.65 -1.87 8.89
N CYS A 424 20.81 -2.85 9.78
CA CYS A 424 20.78 -2.65 11.23
C CYS A 424 21.91 -1.70 11.68
N ALA A 425 23.12 -1.89 11.17
CA ALA A 425 24.25 -1.01 11.48
C ALA A 425 24.00 0.44 11.05
N ALA A 426 23.45 0.66 9.85
CA ALA A 426 23.17 2.00 9.36
C ALA A 426 22.02 2.68 10.12
N ASP A 427 20.95 1.94 10.42
CA ASP A 427 19.84 2.43 11.24
C ASP A 427 20.31 2.87 12.63
N MET A 428 21.15 2.06 13.28
CA MET A 428 21.76 2.40 14.57
C MET A 428 22.62 3.68 14.51
N ALA A 429 23.40 3.83 13.44
CA ALA A 429 24.20 5.04 13.25
C ALA A 429 23.32 6.28 13.02
N MET A 430 22.22 6.13 12.27
CA MET A 430 21.24 7.20 12.01
C MET A 430 20.56 7.64 13.30
N TYR A 431 20.18 6.68 14.14
CA TYR A 431 19.61 6.96 15.45
C TYR A 431 20.58 7.74 16.36
N GLU A 432 21.87 7.36 16.39
CA GLU A 432 22.89 8.12 17.14
C GLU A 432 23.12 9.53 16.54
N ALA A 433 22.99 9.70 15.22
CA ALA A 433 23.00 11.03 14.61
C ALA A 433 21.82 11.90 15.08
N LYS A 434 20.62 11.33 15.21
CA LYS A 434 19.46 12.03 15.80
C LYS A 434 19.72 12.47 17.24
N ARG A 435 20.34 11.60 18.05
CA ARG A 435 20.65 11.89 19.46
C ARG A 435 21.72 12.97 19.63
N ALA A 436 22.73 12.97 18.78
CA ALA A 436 23.84 13.91 18.85
C ALA A 436 23.49 15.35 18.42
N GLY A 437 22.20 15.63 18.19
CA GLY A 437 21.71 16.97 17.81
C GLY A 437 20.89 17.03 16.52
N ARG A 438 20.60 15.88 15.87
CA ARG A 438 19.96 15.79 14.54
C ARG A 438 20.78 16.51 13.46
N GLN A 439 20.28 16.54 12.21
CA GLN A 439 20.90 17.28 11.09
C GLN A 439 22.38 16.99 10.88
N GLN A 440 22.80 15.75 11.10
CA GLN A 440 24.17 15.31 10.99
C GLN A 440 24.23 13.87 10.50
N TYR A 441 25.42 13.42 10.13
CA TYR A 441 25.66 12.01 9.82
C TYR A 441 26.52 11.36 10.90
N ARG A 442 26.39 10.04 11.04
CA ARG A 442 27.30 9.22 11.85
C ARG A 442 27.67 7.94 11.11
N PHE A 443 28.93 7.54 11.23
CA PHE A 443 29.36 6.20 10.86
C PHE A 443 29.00 5.22 11.97
N PHE A 444 28.58 4.01 11.59
CA PHE A 444 28.43 2.92 12.53
C PHE A 444 29.78 2.59 13.18
N SER A 445 29.78 2.48 14.50
CA SER A 445 30.89 1.89 15.25
C SER A 445 30.40 0.69 16.08
N PRO A 446 31.21 -0.36 16.27
CA PRO A 446 30.81 -1.53 17.07
C PRO A 446 30.37 -1.20 18.51
N GLU A 447 30.87 -0.09 19.08
CA GLU A 447 30.46 0.43 20.39
C GLU A 447 28.98 0.83 20.45
N MET A 448 28.38 1.22 19.33
CA MET A 448 26.96 1.56 19.23
C MET A 448 26.06 0.36 19.54
N ASN A 449 26.51 -0.86 19.22
CA ASN A 449 25.76 -2.10 19.46
C ASN A 449 25.61 -2.39 20.96
N GLY A 450 26.65 -2.09 21.74
CA GLY A 450 26.58 -2.11 23.19
C GLY A 450 25.62 -1.05 23.74
N ARG A 451 25.72 0.20 23.25
CA ARG A 451 24.92 1.32 23.76
C ARG A 451 23.41 1.14 23.53
N ALA A 452 22.99 0.65 22.36
CA ALA A 452 21.57 0.44 22.06
C ALA A 452 20.94 -0.64 22.96
N ARG A 453 21.63 -1.77 23.14
CA ARG A 453 21.17 -2.86 24.01
C ARG A 453 21.21 -2.47 25.50
N SER A 454 22.27 -1.78 25.93
CA SER A 454 22.35 -1.23 27.29
C SER A 454 21.22 -0.23 27.55
N ARG A 455 20.81 0.56 26.54
CA ARG A 455 19.72 1.51 26.66
C ARG A 455 18.35 0.85 26.82
N LEU A 456 18.03 -0.16 26.00
CA LEU A 456 16.79 -0.94 26.15
C LEU A 456 16.69 -1.57 27.55
N MET A 457 17.80 -2.14 28.02
CA MET A 457 17.89 -2.65 29.41
C MET A 457 17.70 -1.54 30.44
N LEU A 458 18.26 -0.35 30.20
CA LEU A 458 18.13 0.79 31.10
C LEU A 458 16.69 1.33 31.14
N GLU A 459 15.98 1.36 30.01
CA GLU A 459 14.57 1.78 29.92
C GLU A 459 13.65 0.83 30.70
N GLU A 460 13.87 -0.48 30.56
CA GLU A 460 13.16 -1.49 31.33
C GLU A 460 13.48 -1.38 32.82
N SER A 461 14.76 -1.21 33.17
CA SER A 461 15.20 -0.98 34.55
C SER A 461 14.61 0.29 35.15
N LEU A 462 14.45 1.38 34.40
CA LEU A 462 13.85 2.62 34.89
C LEU A 462 12.38 2.44 35.25
N ARG A 463 11.62 1.73 34.42
CA ARG A 463 10.21 1.44 34.69
C ARG A 463 10.06 0.62 35.97
N SER A 464 10.91 -0.40 36.13
CA SER A 464 10.97 -1.21 37.35
C SER A 464 11.40 -0.40 38.58
N ALA A 465 12.40 0.49 38.44
CA ALA A 465 12.92 1.30 39.53
C ALA A 465 11.89 2.26 40.13
N ILE A 466 11.00 2.82 39.30
CA ILE A 466 9.89 3.68 39.76
C ILE A 466 8.90 2.88 40.61
N GLU A 467 8.69 1.60 40.32
CA GLU A 467 7.74 0.74 41.06
C GLU A 467 8.33 0.17 42.36
N HIS A 468 9.66 0.13 42.47
CA HIS A 468 10.38 -0.51 43.58
C HIS A 468 11.10 0.47 44.52
N ASP A 469 10.83 1.77 44.43
CA ASP A 469 11.46 2.83 45.24
C ASP A 469 13.01 2.82 45.19
N ASP A 470 13.60 2.49 44.03
CA ASP A 470 15.06 2.45 43.85
C ASP A 470 15.68 3.87 43.65
N PHE A 471 14.86 4.93 43.73
CA PHE A 471 15.29 6.33 43.68
C PHE A 471 15.49 6.92 45.07
N VAL A 472 16.48 7.80 45.21
CA VAL A 472 16.74 8.54 46.45
C VAL A 472 17.03 10.01 46.14
N LEU A 473 16.66 10.89 47.05
CA LEU A 473 17.07 12.29 47.01
C LEU A 473 18.31 12.48 47.89
N VAL A 474 19.32 13.16 47.33
CA VAL A 474 20.44 13.72 48.09
C VAL A 474 20.35 15.23 48.06
N TYR A 475 20.89 15.91 49.06
CA TYR A 475 20.64 17.31 49.32
C TYR A 475 21.95 18.07 49.34
N GLN A 476 22.14 19.00 48.40
CA GLN A 476 23.35 19.80 48.33
C GLN A 476 23.12 21.19 48.97
N PRO A 477 23.94 21.60 49.95
CA PRO A 477 23.72 22.87 50.65
C PRO A 477 24.06 24.07 49.75
N GLN A 478 23.24 25.11 49.87
CA GLN A 478 23.45 26.42 49.27
C GLN A 478 23.78 27.43 50.36
N ILE A 479 24.89 28.17 50.20
CA ILE A 479 25.46 29.01 51.26
C ILE A 479 25.59 30.45 50.79
N TYR A 480 25.20 31.40 51.64
CA TYR A 480 25.51 32.81 51.46
C TYR A 480 27.01 33.05 51.64
N LEU A 481 27.65 33.59 50.60
CA LEU A 481 29.10 33.78 50.53
C LEU A 481 29.63 34.73 51.61
N ASP A 482 28.89 35.79 51.90
CA ASP A 482 29.27 36.87 52.83
C ASP A 482 29.34 36.43 54.31
N SER A 483 28.41 35.57 54.71
CA SER A 483 28.10 35.26 56.10
C SER A 483 28.38 33.80 56.46
N GLY A 484 28.54 32.94 55.45
CA GLY A 484 28.58 31.49 55.60
C GLY A 484 27.23 30.90 56.01
N ARG A 485 26.14 31.68 56.02
CA ARG A 485 24.82 31.20 56.45
C ARG A 485 24.25 30.23 55.41
N LEU A 486 23.64 29.15 55.88
CA LEU A 486 22.85 28.25 55.05
C LEU A 486 21.60 28.97 54.52
N ARG A 487 21.42 28.98 53.19
CA ARG A 487 20.20 29.40 52.51
C ARG A 487 19.17 28.27 52.49
N GLY A 488 19.64 27.09 52.08
CA GLY A 488 18.76 26.03 51.67
C GLY A 488 19.51 24.81 51.17
N PHE A 489 18.77 23.87 50.61
CA PHE A 489 19.32 22.71 49.93
C PHE A 489 18.66 22.53 48.57
N GLU A 490 19.46 22.14 47.58
CA GLU A 490 18.95 21.60 46.33
C GLU A 490 18.76 20.08 46.47
N ALA A 491 17.56 19.58 46.19
CA ALA A 491 17.30 18.15 46.17
C ALA A 491 17.64 17.56 44.79
N LEU A 492 18.63 16.68 44.79
CA LEU A 492 19.19 16.05 43.61
C LEU A 492 18.75 14.59 43.56
N LEU A 493 18.09 14.23 42.47
CA LEU A 493 17.67 12.84 42.22
C LEU A 493 18.89 11.94 41.98
N ARG A 494 18.91 10.79 42.64
CA ARG A 494 19.91 9.73 42.44
C ARG A 494 19.20 8.40 42.25
N TRP A 495 19.71 7.61 41.32
CA TRP A 495 19.21 6.27 41.06
C TRP A 495 20.17 5.23 41.63
N GLN A 496 19.69 4.45 42.60
CA GLN A 496 20.42 3.34 43.21
C GLN A 496 20.07 2.05 42.45
N HIS A 497 20.78 1.74 41.37
CA HIS A 497 20.52 0.53 40.61
C HIS A 497 21.09 -0.70 41.31
N ARG A 498 20.25 -1.72 41.55
CA ARG A 498 20.58 -2.92 42.35
C ARG A 498 21.85 -3.66 41.92
N VAL A 499 22.15 -3.66 40.62
CA VAL A 499 23.30 -4.37 40.04
C VAL A 499 24.44 -3.41 39.66
N ALA A 500 24.11 -2.18 39.25
CA ALA A 500 25.08 -1.25 38.66
C ALA A 500 25.57 -0.18 39.66
N GLY A 501 25.03 -0.17 40.88
CA GLY A 501 25.29 0.87 41.87
C GLY A 501 24.62 2.19 41.51
N THR A 502 25.20 3.29 41.95
CA THR A 502 24.66 4.63 41.69
C THR A 502 24.84 5.02 40.22
N VAL A 503 23.73 5.22 39.51
CA VAL A 503 23.74 5.65 38.10
C VAL A 503 23.75 7.18 38.03
N ALA A 504 24.59 7.73 37.15
CA ALA A 504 24.73 9.19 37.00
C ALA A 504 23.44 9.84 36.42
N PRO A 505 23.00 10.99 36.96
CA PRO A 505 21.83 11.72 36.47
C PRO A 505 21.82 12.00 34.96
N SER A 506 22.96 12.35 34.38
CA SER A 506 23.11 12.61 32.95
C SER A 506 22.80 11.40 32.05
N VAL A 507 22.79 10.18 32.62
CA VAL A 507 22.50 8.95 31.88
C VAL A 507 21.00 8.64 31.89
N PHE A 508 20.30 8.91 32.99
CA PHE A 508 18.93 8.44 33.18
C PHE A 508 17.86 9.53 33.15
N ILE A 509 18.17 10.80 33.48
CA ILE A 509 17.21 11.91 33.41
C ILE A 509 16.72 12.14 31.97
N PRO A 510 17.60 12.24 30.94
CA PRO A 510 17.13 12.38 29.55
C PRO A 510 16.22 11.23 29.12
N LEU A 511 16.50 10.03 29.63
CA LEU A 511 15.70 8.84 29.34
C LEU A 511 14.31 8.91 30.00
N LEU A 512 14.23 9.40 31.23
CA LEU A 512 12.96 9.64 31.92
C LEU A 512 12.12 10.71 31.21
N GLU A 513 12.75 11.74 30.65
CA GLU A 513 12.08 12.81 29.88
C GLU A 513 11.56 12.29 28.54
N GLU A 514 12.41 11.64 27.74
CA GLU A 514 12.05 11.09 26.43
C GLU A 514 10.91 10.06 26.52
N THR A 515 10.94 9.21 27.55
CA THR A 515 9.90 8.20 27.80
C THR A 515 8.69 8.74 28.56
N ARG A 516 8.71 10.03 28.96
CA ARG A 516 7.71 10.69 29.81
C ARG A 516 7.50 10.02 31.18
N LEU A 517 8.39 9.12 31.59
CA LEU A 517 8.39 8.50 32.91
C LEU A 517 8.72 9.51 34.02
N ILE A 518 9.40 10.62 33.69
CA ILE A 518 9.70 11.70 34.63
C ILE A 518 8.44 12.24 35.32
N ASN A 519 7.29 12.20 34.65
CA ASN A 519 6.03 12.68 35.22
C ASN A 519 5.48 11.74 36.29
N ARG A 520 5.67 10.43 36.14
CA ARG A 520 5.30 9.44 37.17
C ARG A 520 6.20 9.58 38.39
N LEU A 521 7.48 9.87 38.17
CA LEU A 521 8.45 10.09 39.25
C LEU A 521 8.30 11.48 39.90
N GLY A 522 7.76 12.46 39.19
CA GLY A 522 7.59 13.84 39.66
C GLY A 522 6.82 13.95 40.97
N ASP A 523 5.68 13.27 41.09
CA ASP A 523 4.88 13.26 42.33
C ASP A 523 5.68 12.72 43.52
N TRP A 524 6.47 11.66 43.30
CA TRP A 524 7.37 11.12 44.32
C TRP A 524 8.45 12.14 44.71
N ILE A 525 9.07 12.81 43.74
CA ILE A 525 10.10 13.85 43.99
C ILE A 525 9.50 14.99 44.83
N PHE A 526 8.31 15.48 44.47
CA PHE A 526 7.64 16.55 45.21
C PHE A 526 7.28 16.12 46.63
N GLN A 527 6.69 14.93 46.81
CA GLN A 527 6.31 14.42 48.13
C GLN A 527 7.51 14.25 49.06
N HIS A 528 8.62 13.70 48.55
CA HIS A 528 9.83 13.48 49.33
C HIS A 528 10.61 14.78 49.58
N GLY A 529 10.76 15.65 48.57
CA GLY A 529 11.47 16.92 48.71
C GLY A 529 10.77 17.90 49.65
N ILE A 530 9.47 18.14 49.44
CA ILE A 530 8.64 19.01 50.29
C ILE A 530 8.51 18.41 51.69
N GLY A 531 8.33 17.09 51.79
CA GLY A 531 8.31 16.37 53.06
C GLY A 531 9.62 16.54 53.84
N GLN A 532 10.77 16.42 53.17
CA GLN A 532 12.07 16.59 53.82
C GLN A 532 12.28 18.02 54.33
N CYS A 533 11.89 19.03 53.55
CA CYS A 533 11.96 20.43 53.97
C CYS A 533 11.14 20.66 55.25
N ARG A 534 9.93 20.08 55.32
CA ARG A 534 9.09 20.12 56.51
C ARG A 534 9.75 19.45 57.72
N ASP A 535 10.32 18.27 57.54
CA ASP A 535 11.00 17.53 58.62
C ASP A 535 12.22 18.30 59.17
N TRP A 536 12.81 19.15 58.33
CA TRP A 536 13.97 19.98 58.65
C TRP A 536 13.64 21.35 59.23
N GLN A 537 12.37 21.77 59.15
CA GLN A 537 11.90 23.02 59.72
C GLN A 537 12.22 23.21 61.22
N PRO A 538 12.13 22.19 62.10
CA PRO A 538 12.52 22.34 63.51
C PRO A 538 14.02 22.57 63.72
N VAL A 539 14.87 22.13 62.77
CA VAL A 539 16.33 22.20 62.86
C VAL A 539 16.86 23.48 62.25
N PHE A 540 16.37 23.88 61.08
CA PHE A 540 16.88 25.02 60.31
C PHE A 540 15.95 26.24 60.32
N GLY A 541 14.74 26.09 60.88
CA GLY A 541 13.74 27.14 60.96
C GLY A 541 12.93 27.33 59.67
N ASN A 542 12.05 28.34 59.70
CA ASN A 542 11.09 28.63 58.62
C ASN A 542 11.72 29.38 57.43
N GLY A 543 13.01 29.74 57.53
CA GLY A 543 13.74 30.44 56.46
C GLY A 543 14.46 29.50 55.49
N LEU A 544 14.43 28.18 55.75
CA LEU A 544 15.07 27.19 54.88
C LEU A 544 14.31 27.08 53.56
N VAL A 545 15.04 27.22 52.45
CA VAL A 545 14.54 26.99 51.09
C VAL A 545 14.94 25.58 50.63
N MET A 546 14.01 24.86 50.00
CA MET A 546 14.24 23.59 49.31
C MET A 546 14.07 23.81 47.82
N SER A 547 15.13 23.59 47.05
CA SER A 547 15.10 23.74 45.59
C SER A 547 14.87 22.38 44.92
N LEU A 548 13.88 22.29 44.03
CA LEU A 548 13.52 21.08 43.28
C LEU A 548 13.60 21.34 41.78
N ASN A 549 14.33 20.47 41.09
CA ASN A 549 14.45 20.49 39.64
C ASN A 549 13.17 20.04 38.96
N VAL A 550 12.71 20.80 37.96
CA VAL A 550 11.56 20.47 37.12
C VAL A 550 11.99 20.38 35.66
N SER A 551 11.83 19.19 35.07
CA SER A 551 12.17 18.97 33.65
C SER A 551 11.30 19.81 32.71
N PRO A 552 11.75 20.13 31.48
CA PRO A 552 10.94 20.83 30.48
C PRO A 552 9.60 20.13 30.17
N VAL A 553 9.61 18.79 30.23
CA VAL A 553 8.43 17.94 29.99
C VAL A 553 7.39 18.11 31.10
N GLN A 554 7.83 18.12 32.36
CA GLN A 554 6.96 18.37 33.52
C GLN A 554 6.49 19.81 33.57
N PHE A 555 7.39 20.76 33.25
CA PHE A 555 7.06 22.17 33.20
C PHE A 555 5.89 22.37 32.25
N SER A 556 5.97 21.89 31.01
CA SER A 556 4.88 21.98 30.02
C SER A 556 3.55 21.30 30.39
N MET A 557 3.43 20.59 31.53
CA MET A 557 2.20 19.94 31.95
C MET A 557 1.20 20.91 32.59
N PRO A 558 -0.06 20.96 32.12
CA PRO A 558 -1.08 21.83 32.69
C PRO A 558 -1.38 21.62 34.19
N LYS A 559 -1.09 20.43 34.74
CA LYS A 559 -1.42 20.06 36.12
C LYS A 559 -0.30 20.28 37.14
N LEU A 560 0.89 20.71 36.70
CA LEU A 560 2.07 20.83 37.58
C LEU A 560 1.77 21.67 38.83
N VAL A 561 1.15 22.83 38.67
CA VAL A 561 0.85 23.75 39.77
C VAL A 561 -0.17 23.16 40.73
N ASP A 562 -1.17 22.44 40.22
CA ASP A 562 -2.17 21.76 41.06
C ASP A 562 -1.53 20.64 41.88
N ASP A 563 -0.60 19.88 41.29
CA ASP A 563 0.15 18.83 41.99
C ASP A 563 1.03 19.40 43.09
N LEU A 564 1.76 20.49 42.82
CA LEU A 564 2.57 21.18 43.82
C LEU A 564 1.71 21.76 44.95
N ARG A 565 0.58 22.42 44.62
CA ARG A 565 -0.36 22.95 45.62
C ARG A 565 -0.85 21.83 46.54
N ARG A 566 -1.30 20.72 45.96
CA ARG A 566 -1.77 19.56 46.73
C ARG A 566 -0.72 19.06 47.72
N VAL A 567 0.53 18.85 47.27
CA VAL A 567 1.59 18.34 48.16
C VAL A 567 1.99 19.37 49.22
N LEU A 568 2.05 20.66 48.88
CA LEU A 568 2.31 21.74 49.84
C LEU A 568 1.23 21.79 50.93
N ASP A 569 -0.05 21.69 50.56
CA ASP A 569 -1.17 21.67 51.49
C ASP A 569 -1.16 20.41 52.38
N GLU A 570 -0.93 19.24 51.79
CA GLU A 570 -0.83 17.95 52.51
C GLU A 570 0.29 17.94 53.57
N LYS A 571 1.45 18.52 53.25
CA LYS A 571 2.59 18.62 54.18
C LYS A 571 2.52 19.87 55.05
N GLY A 572 1.71 20.86 54.67
CA GLY A 572 1.55 22.19 55.28
C GLY A 572 2.79 23.09 55.19
N LEU A 573 3.67 22.88 54.22
CA LEU A 573 4.87 23.70 54.03
C LEU A 573 4.46 25.07 53.46
N ALA A 574 5.07 26.16 53.93
CA ALA A 574 4.80 27.47 53.33
C ALA A 574 5.35 27.51 51.89
N PRO A 575 4.58 27.95 50.88
CA PRO A 575 5.02 27.94 49.48
C PRO A 575 6.36 28.63 49.23
N ALA A 576 6.66 29.72 49.96
CA ALA A 576 7.91 30.48 49.84
C ALA A 576 9.18 29.71 50.30
N GLN A 577 9.02 28.55 50.94
CA GLN A 577 10.11 27.64 51.30
C GLN A 577 10.44 26.64 50.19
N LEU A 578 9.62 26.57 49.14
CA LEU A 578 9.90 25.78 47.95
C LEU A 578 10.43 26.71 46.85
N GLU A 579 11.48 26.27 46.18
CA GLU A 579 12.00 26.88 44.96
C GLU A 579 11.96 25.85 43.83
N VAL A 580 11.37 26.22 42.69
CA VAL A 580 11.30 25.38 41.50
C VAL A 580 12.39 25.84 40.54
N GLU A 581 13.29 24.93 40.20
CA GLU A 581 14.38 25.16 39.26
C GLU A 581 13.98 24.66 37.87
N VAL A 582 14.09 25.55 36.88
CA VAL A 582 13.78 25.25 35.48
C VAL A 582 14.95 25.67 34.60
N THR A 583 15.32 24.82 33.66
CA THR A 583 16.42 25.14 32.74
C THR A 583 16.03 26.29 31.82
N GLU A 584 17.02 27.07 31.38
CA GLU A 584 16.84 28.15 30.42
C GLU A 584 16.09 27.70 29.14
N SER A 585 16.40 26.50 28.65
CA SER A 585 15.76 25.92 27.46
C SER A 585 14.28 25.60 27.67
N ALA A 586 13.86 25.27 28.89
CA ALA A 586 12.45 25.01 29.21
C ALA A 586 11.60 26.29 29.05
N LEU A 587 12.15 27.44 29.45
CA LEU A 587 11.46 28.72 29.39
C LEU A 587 11.30 29.28 27.97
N MET A 588 12.16 28.84 27.05
CA MET A 588 12.13 29.27 25.65
C MET A 588 11.14 28.44 24.80
N GLN A 589 10.51 27.42 25.39
CA GLN A 589 9.42 26.68 24.76
C GLN A 589 8.11 27.46 24.92
N ASP A 590 7.23 27.41 23.91
CA ASP A 590 5.89 28.04 23.83
C ASP A 590 5.64 29.16 24.86
N LEU A 591 6.02 30.40 24.47
CA LEU A 591 6.08 31.56 25.38
C LEU A 591 4.77 31.85 26.10
N ASP A 592 3.62 31.62 25.46
CA ASP A 592 2.32 31.90 26.07
C ASP A 592 1.99 30.89 27.18
N VAL A 593 2.31 29.61 26.97
CA VAL A 593 2.14 28.55 27.96
C VAL A 593 3.09 28.76 29.15
N THR A 594 4.36 29.01 28.87
CA THR A 594 5.39 29.28 29.89
C THR A 594 4.99 30.47 30.76
N ARG A 595 4.52 31.57 30.16
CA ARG A 595 4.12 32.77 30.91
C ARG A 595 2.96 32.48 31.86
N GLU A 596 1.95 31.73 31.40
CA GLU A 596 0.81 31.37 32.24
C GLU A 596 1.23 30.47 33.40
N GLN A 597 2.12 29.50 33.18
CA GLN A 597 2.61 28.64 34.25
C GLN A 597 3.46 29.37 35.29
N LEU A 598 4.37 30.22 34.85
CA LEU A 598 5.15 31.07 35.77
C LEU A 598 4.24 31.95 36.62
N ARG A 599 3.16 32.49 36.04
CA ARG A 599 2.15 33.25 36.77
C ARG A 599 1.44 32.40 37.81
N GLN A 600 1.04 31.17 37.46
CA GLN A 600 0.36 30.26 38.38
C GLN A 600 1.27 29.80 39.53
N LEU A 601 2.56 29.56 39.28
CA LEU A 601 3.55 29.24 40.32
C LEU A 601 3.75 30.42 41.29
N ARG A 602 3.79 31.64 40.76
CA ARG A 602 3.82 32.87 41.58
C ARG A 602 2.55 33.04 42.40
N ASP A 603 1.36 32.84 41.81
CA ASP A 603 0.09 32.96 42.50
C ASP A 603 -0.03 31.92 43.64
N LEU A 604 0.68 30.78 43.53
CA LEU A 604 0.84 29.81 44.60
C LEU A 604 1.81 30.27 45.69
N GLY A 605 2.74 31.17 45.39
CA GLY A 605 3.74 31.72 46.30
C GLY A 605 5.06 30.95 46.35
N VAL A 606 5.32 30.11 45.34
CA VAL A 606 6.56 29.33 45.21
C VAL A 606 7.63 30.18 44.52
N ARG A 607 8.90 30.05 44.94
CA ARG A 607 10.02 30.74 44.30
C ARG A 607 10.39 30.08 42.98
N ILE A 608 10.89 30.85 42.02
CA ILE A 608 11.27 30.35 40.69
C ILE A 608 12.74 30.68 40.42
N ALA A 609 13.51 29.65 40.11
CA ALA A 609 14.92 29.76 39.74
C ALA A 609 15.14 29.33 38.28
N ILE A 610 16.00 30.06 37.58
CA ILE A 610 16.53 29.62 36.28
C ILE A 610 17.83 28.86 36.50
N ASP A 611 17.88 27.65 35.97
CA ASP A 611 19.03 26.75 35.99
C ASP A 611 19.80 26.74 34.65
N ASP A 612 21.08 26.34 34.69
CA ASP A 612 22.02 26.27 33.56
C ASP A 612 22.14 27.59 32.74
N PHE A 613 22.01 28.76 33.39
CA PHE A 613 21.94 30.04 32.67
C PHE A 613 23.22 30.38 31.91
N GLY A 614 23.08 30.72 30.62
CA GLY A 614 24.19 31.12 29.73
C GLY A 614 24.68 30.01 28.80
N THR A 615 24.17 28.78 28.95
CA THR A 615 24.46 27.66 28.05
C THR A 615 23.53 27.61 26.82
N GLY A 616 22.40 28.34 26.86
CA GLY A 616 21.38 28.39 25.82
C GLY A 616 21.30 29.71 25.03
N TYR A 617 20.30 29.81 24.15
CA TYR A 617 19.98 31.03 23.40
C TYR A 617 19.14 31.99 24.26
N SER A 618 19.76 32.63 25.25
CA SER A 618 19.10 33.65 26.06
C SER A 618 18.81 34.89 25.24
N SER A 619 17.53 35.14 24.97
CA SER A 619 17.10 36.49 24.60
C SER A 619 16.81 37.23 25.90
N LEU A 620 17.73 38.12 26.29
CA LEU A 620 17.59 39.07 27.41
C LEU A 620 16.23 39.81 27.40
N ALA A 621 15.58 39.90 26.24
CA ALA A 621 14.24 40.45 26.11
C ALA A 621 13.19 39.69 26.94
N TYR A 622 13.33 38.37 27.14
CA TYR A 622 12.33 37.56 27.85
C TYR A 622 12.48 37.62 29.37
N LEU A 623 13.71 37.68 29.89
CA LEU A 623 13.96 37.84 31.33
C LEU A 623 13.28 39.07 31.91
N ARG A 624 13.14 40.14 31.11
CA ARG A 624 12.42 41.35 31.53
C ARG A 624 10.93 41.11 31.79
N HIS A 625 10.34 40.09 31.19
CA HIS A 625 8.90 39.80 31.26
C HIS A 625 8.57 38.70 32.27
N PHE A 626 9.57 38.00 32.78
CA PHE A 626 9.42 36.96 33.80
C PHE A 626 9.84 37.52 35.13
N GLU A 627 8.93 37.60 36.10
CA GLU A 627 9.31 37.96 37.46
C GLU A 627 9.78 36.69 38.19
N LEU A 628 11.09 36.50 38.18
CA LEU A 628 11.85 35.37 38.73
C LEU A 628 12.44 35.77 40.08
N ASP A 629 12.91 34.79 40.86
CA ASP A 629 13.57 35.04 42.15
C ASP A 629 15.08 34.82 42.08
N THR A 630 15.50 33.78 41.35
CA THR A 630 16.86 33.26 41.41
C THR A 630 17.43 32.95 40.02
N LEU A 631 18.72 33.19 39.83
CA LEU A 631 19.47 32.85 38.63
C LEU A 631 20.71 32.03 39.02
N LYS A 632 20.81 30.81 38.50
CA LYS A 632 21.94 29.90 38.74
C LYS A 632 22.93 29.94 37.56
N ILE A 633 24.20 30.18 37.85
CA ILE A 633 25.29 30.21 36.87
C ILE A 633 25.82 28.79 36.70
N ASP A 634 25.80 28.27 35.46
CA ASP A 634 26.28 26.93 35.14
C ASP A 634 27.75 26.73 35.53
N ARG A 635 28.04 25.55 36.09
CA ARG A 635 29.39 25.14 36.53
C ARG A 635 30.47 25.25 35.45
N LEU A 636 30.15 25.11 34.16
CA LEU A 636 31.10 25.18 33.05
C LEU A 636 31.77 26.55 32.97
N PHE A 637 31.05 27.62 33.34
CA PHE A 637 31.62 28.95 33.41
C PHE A 637 32.46 29.12 34.68
N ILE A 638 31.97 28.62 35.82
CA ILE A 638 32.66 28.72 37.12
C ILE A 638 33.97 27.93 37.13
N SER A 639 34.01 26.74 36.53
CA SER A 639 35.21 25.88 36.52
C SER A 639 36.40 26.57 35.86
N ASN A 640 36.16 27.39 34.83
CA ASN A 640 37.20 27.98 34.00
C ASN A 640 37.42 29.48 34.26
N MET A 641 36.64 30.12 35.13
CA MET A 641 36.63 31.59 35.29
C MET A 641 37.96 32.19 35.75
N LEU A 642 38.83 31.43 36.41
CA LEU A 642 40.15 31.93 36.85
C LEU A 642 41.21 31.88 35.75
N GLU A 643 41.03 31.02 34.74
CA GLU A 643 41.99 30.80 33.65
C GLU A 643 41.56 31.48 32.33
N SER A 644 40.24 31.61 32.13
CA SER A 644 39.62 32.14 30.92
C SER A 644 39.04 33.53 31.17
N PRO A 645 39.66 34.61 30.63
CA PRO A 645 39.11 35.96 30.73
C PRO A 645 37.71 36.10 30.14
N ARG A 646 37.38 35.22 29.18
CA ARG A 646 36.06 35.20 28.54
C ARG A 646 35.00 34.65 29.49
N ASP A 647 35.28 33.53 30.16
CA ASP A 647 34.34 32.93 31.10
C ASP A 647 34.18 33.84 32.33
N ALA A 648 35.28 34.44 32.81
CA ALA A 648 35.24 35.46 33.86
C ALA A 648 34.30 36.64 33.51
N ALA A 649 34.37 37.14 32.26
CA ALA A 649 33.52 38.22 31.79
C ALA A 649 32.05 37.81 31.67
N VAL A 650 31.77 36.55 31.30
CA VAL A 650 30.40 36.02 31.27
C VAL A 650 29.85 35.95 32.69
N VAL A 651 30.59 35.35 33.64
CA VAL A 651 30.18 35.23 35.04
C VAL A 651 29.91 36.60 35.66
N SER A 652 30.82 37.58 35.49
CA SER A 652 30.61 38.93 36.04
C SER A 652 29.40 39.64 35.42
N THR A 653 29.17 39.47 34.11
CA THR A 653 28.00 40.04 33.44
C THR A 653 26.69 39.43 33.97
N ILE A 654 26.67 38.12 34.23
CA ILE A 654 25.49 37.44 34.79
C ILE A 654 25.22 37.92 36.22
N ILE A 655 26.26 38.08 37.04
CA ILE A 655 26.12 38.63 38.40
C ILE A 655 25.54 40.05 38.34
N ASP A 656 26.10 40.90 37.48
CA ASP A 656 25.62 42.28 37.28
C ASP A 656 24.16 42.33 36.80
N LEU A 657 23.78 41.41 35.91
CA LEU A 657 22.42 41.28 35.42
C LEU A 657 21.45 40.92 36.54
N GLY A 658 21.76 39.88 37.33
CA GLY A 658 20.94 39.47 38.46
C GLY A 658 20.74 40.60 39.46
N ARG A 659 21.82 41.31 39.80
CA ARG A 659 21.80 42.48 40.68
C ARG A 659 20.89 43.61 40.15
N HIS A 660 20.96 43.93 38.85
CA HIS A 660 20.11 44.97 38.25
C HIS A 660 18.64 44.57 38.12
N LEU A 661 18.34 43.27 38.01
CA LEU A 661 16.98 42.74 37.97
C LEU A 661 16.41 42.43 39.36
N GLY A 662 17.22 42.52 40.42
CA GLY A 662 16.80 42.20 41.79
C GLY A 662 16.69 40.70 42.06
N LEU A 663 17.40 39.88 41.30
CA LEU A 663 17.43 38.42 41.44
C LEU A 663 18.58 37.98 42.37
N GLU A 664 18.37 36.90 43.11
CA GLU A 664 19.44 36.19 43.81
C GLU A 664 20.30 35.44 42.78
N VAL A 665 21.63 35.57 42.85
CA VAL A 665 22.55 34.85 41.96
C VAL A 665 23.25 33.74 42.72
N ILE A 666 23.17 32.51 42.19
CA ILE A 666 23.83 31.31 42.72
C ILE A 666 24.93 30.89 41.74
N ALA A 667 26.17 30.83 42.21
CA ALA A 667 27.26 30.24 41.45
C ALA A 667 27.37 28.73 41.72
N GLU A 668 27.24 27.90 40.68
CA GLU A 668 27.32 26.45 40.80
C GLU A 668 28.71 25.88 40.51
N GLY A 669 29.01 24.73 41.11
CA GLY A 669 30.28 24.04 40.87
C GLY A 669 31.49 24.79 41.44
N VAL A 670 31.31 25.52 42.55
CA VAL A 670 32.45 26.12 43.26
C VAL A 670 33.23 25.03 43.99
N GLU A 671 34.46 24.81 43.55
CA GLU A 671 35.33 23.74 44.04
C GLU A 671 36.52 24.26 44.84
N THR A 672 36.99 25.50 44.59
CA THR A 672 38.18 26.06 45.24
C THR A 672 37.93 27.36 45.99
N LEU A 673 38.79 27.65 46.98
CA LEU A 673 38.74 28.90 47.73
C LEU A 673 39.01 30.12 46.84
N GLU A 674 39.88 29.99 45.84
CA GLU A 674 40.17 31.06 44.89
C GLU A 674 38.93 31.43 44.05
N GLN A 675 38.14 30.43 43.64
CA GLN A 675 36.87 30.67 42.94
C GLN A 675 35.88 31.42 43.85
N ARG A 676 35.76 31.00 45.11
CA ARG A 676 34.93 31.66 46.12
C ARG A 676 35.34 33.12 46.32
N ASP A 677 36.63 33.38 46.52
CA ASP A 677 37.14 34.73 46.80
C ASP A 677 36.94 35.64 45.59
N TRP A 678 37.07 35.11 44.37
CA TRP A 678 36.73 35.83 43.15
C TRP A 678 35.23 36.18 43.10
N LEU A 679 34.35 35.24 43.42
CA LEU A 679 32.89 35.46 43.44
C LEU A 679 32.49 36.52 44.48
N ILE A 680 33.10 36.51 45.66
CA ILE A 680 32.91 37.54 46.70
C ILE A 680 33.35 38.92 46.19
N ALA A 681 34.50 38.99 45.52
CA ALA A 681 35.03 40.25 44.98
C ALA A 681 34.14 40.85 43.87
N HIS A 682 33.27 40.05 43.26
CA HIS A 682 32.32 40.47 42.22
C HIS A 682 30.87 40.50 42.73
N ASP A 683 30.66 40.56 44.05
CA ASP A 683 29.35 40.71 44.70
C ASP A 683 28.35 39.57 44.42
N CYS A 684 28.83 38.35 44.16
CA CYS A 684 27.97 37.18 44.08
C CYS A 684 27.39 36.83 45.47
N ASN A 685 26.10 36.48 45.54
CA ASN A 685 25.39 36.33 46.81
C ASN A 685 25.55 34.94 47.41
N ILE A 686 25.38 33.91 46.59
CA ILE A 686 25.20 32.52 47.02
C ILE A 686 26.09 31.62 46.18
N MET A 687 26.60 30.56 46.81
CA MET A 687 27.32 29.51 46.10
C MET A 687 26.80 28.12 46.44
N GLN A 688 27.02 27.21 45.50
CA GLN A 688 26.81 25.79 45.63
C GLN A 688 27.98 25.06 44.96
N GLY A 689 28.56 24.06 45.63
CA GLY A 689 29.67 23.32 45.05
C GLY A 689 30.41 22.42 46.04
N TYR A 690 31.36 21.66 45.53
CA TYR A 690 32.08 20.64 46.30
C TYR A 690 33.05 21.24 47.33
N LEU A 691 33.37 22.53 47.22
CA LEU A 691 34.09 23.25 48.27
C LEU A 691 33.39 23.14 49.63
N VAL A 692 32.06 23.16 49.66
CA VAL A 692 31.28 22.98 50.90
C VAL A 692 30.95 21.52 51.12
N ALA A 693 30.20 20.94 50.18
CA ALA A 693 29.79 19.55 50.23
C ALA A 693 29.23 19.10 48.86
N PRO A 694 29.42 17.83 48.49
CA PRO A 694 28.61 17.20 47.45
C PRO A 694 27.17 16.98 47.96
N GLY A 695 26.29 16.41 47.12
CA GLY A 695 24.94 16.02 47.55
C GLY A 695 24.97 15.03 48.72
N LEU A 696 24.38 15.42 49.85
CA LEU A 696 24.41 14.68 51.11
C LEU A 696 23.15 13.82 51.30
N PRO A 697 23.25 12.59 51.82
CA PRO A 697 22.07 11.85 52.28
C PRO A 697 21.33 12.62 53.38
N ALA A 698 20.01 12.45 53.47
CA ALA A 698 19.15 13.19 54.40
C ALA A 698 19.67 13.22 55.86
N LYS A 699 20.18 12.09 56.36
CA LYS A 699 20.72 11.98 57.73
C LYS A 699 21.97 12.83 57.99
N VAL A 700 22.78 13.05 56.95
CA VAL A 700 23.99 13.87 57.04
C VAL A 700 23.63 15.34 56.87
N ALA A 701 22.74 15.63 55.92
CA ALA A 701 22.23 16.98 55.69
C ALA A 701 21.48 17.54 56.92
N SER A 702 20.76 16.71 57.67
CA SER A 702 20.01 17.15 58.87
C SER A 702 20.86 17.68 60.02
N VAL A 703 22.17 17.45 60.00
CA VAL A 703 23.12 17.96 61.01
C VAL A 703 24.12 18.95 60.42
N PHE A 704 23.89 19.42 59.20
CA PHE A 704 24.72 20.42 58.55
C PHE A 704 24.67 21.74 59.34
N PRO A 705 25.79 22.47 59.51
CA PRO A 705 25.80 23.70 60.29
C PRO A 705 24.96 24.80 59.63
N GLN A 706 24.15 25.53 60.41
CA GLN A 706 23.40 26.70 59.93
C GLN A 706 24.30 27.86 59.50
N GLN A 707 25.52 27.92 60.04
CA GLN A 707 26.54 28.87 59.65
C GLN A 707 27.88 28.15 59.51
N LEU A 708 28.43 28.19 58.31
CA LEU A 708 29.69 27.56 57.94
C LEU A 708 30.86 28.45 58.39
N ASP A 709 31.81 27.87 59.13
CA ASP A 709 33.05 28.55 59.46
C ASP A 709 34.06 28.36 58.32
N TRP A 710 34.24 29.42 57.52
CA TRP A 710 35.20 29.45 56.43
C TRP A 710 36.65 29.19 56.89
N ASN A 711 37.01 29.57 58.12
CA ASN A 711 38.37 29.35 58.63
C ASN A 711 38.63 27.88 58.97
N ALA A 712 37.60 27.16 59.42
CA ALA A 712 37.69 25.74 59.70
C ALA A 712 37.90 24.91 58.41
N LEU A 713 37.30 25.33 57.30
CA LEU A 713 37.49 24.73 55.97
C LEU A 713 38.94 24.87 55.46
N VAL A 714 39.51 26.08 55.57
CA VAL A 714 40.91 26.36 55.19
C VAL A 714 41.92 25.53 56.01
N ALA A 715 41.61 25.25 57.27
CA ALA A 715 42.45 24.43 58.14
C ALA A 715 42.40 22.93 57.76
N GLY A 716 41.27 22.44 57.25
CA GLY A 716 41.09 21.06 56.78
C GLY A 716 41.92 20.72 55.54
N GLU A 717 41.97 21.62 54.55
CA GLU A 717 42.80 21.44 53.35
C GLU A 717 44.31 21.42 53.66
N ARG A 718 44.78 22.28 54.57
CA ARG A 718 46.19 22.27 55.01
C ARG A 718 46.57 21.00 55.78
N GLY A 719 45.60 20.31 56.38
CA GLY A 719 45.80 19.01 57.02
C GLY A 719 45.91 17.85 56.02
N ALA A 720 45.12 17.88 54.94
CA ALA A 720 45.13 16.85 53.90
C ALA A 720 46.41 16.85 53.04
N VAL A 721 47.01 18.03 52.79
CA VAL A 721 48.25 18.15 51.99
C VAL A 721 49.50 17.61 52.71
N ARG A 722 49.45 17.36 54.04
CA ARG A 722 50.59 16.81 54.81
C ARG A 722 50.55 15.30 55.05
N GLY A 723 49.52 14.58 54.58
CA GLY A 723 49.33 13.15 54.83
C GLY A 723 49.05 12.37 53.56
N GLY A 724 50.03 12.28 52.65
CA GLY A 724 49.89 11.49 51.42
C GLY A 724 51.15 11.54 50.56
N ALA A 725 52.21 10.86 51.01
CA ALA A 725 53.30 10.37 50.17
C ALA A 725 53.19 8.84 50.11
#